data_AF-A0A5B9VTG0-F1
#
_entry.id   AF-A0A5B9VTG0-F1
#
_cell.length_a   1.000
_cell.length_b   1.000
_cell.length_c   1.000
_cell.angle_alpha   90.00
_cell.angle_beta   90.00
_cell.angle_gamma   90.00
#
_symmetry.space_group_name_H-M   'P 1'
#
loop_
_entity.id
_entity.type
_entity.pdbx_description
1 polymer ?
#
loop_
_entity_poly.entity_id
_entity_poly.type
_entity_poly.pdbx_seq_one_letter_code
_entity_poly.pdbx_strand_id
1 'polypeptide(L)'
;MTSTTRRPSPHSRPGRPATGRRALPRVDALESRQLLTLLGQQLFPSDNAWNQNVSAAPVASNSAAIINNIIGRYGDGRFHPDFGQDYRGGNPLYGIPFNVVHGNSQPKVRVVVDGYPDESDLMDAPIPANAVLEGDKQNGPVAGLANRGDSHLIVWDVDNDVAYEFYNASRPGENADGRWHAAQESVWDMKTDTFRPLGWTSADAAGLAILPGLVRPDEALPASQGGQGVINHAIRITLQNSTILNKYVYPASHVANTGTDASVLAPMGARLRLKANVDISGLNPQSKVVAQAMKDYGVIVADNGSNFYASGASYSVDAGNNFTLTWSDADIQDSTRGLKSLTFSDFEVVDTTPVVTGLSASSGSAGATVTVAGLNFSGAAGRLSVLFGGVAATSVTVVDDSHVTAVVPAGTGTVDVRVQSGVTASDARNIKNPVFGYGTSAVTAADRFTYGGTTGPTAAAAFVGTDTTDQGNWRKAFGADGYNIAGDSGAANPKLPSYATLAVNGASTYVWAASTTDPRALQNAANTGRVAGTFYSSKAFSLDLNLTDGKAHQVSLYALDWDLRGRTETIQVVDAGTGTVLDTRALSGFQNGKYLTWNLSGHVLIRVTNTGPSNAVVGGLFFGAAPAASGASATFLGTDSTTAGSWRGVYGADGYNIAQDASAGNPKRPSYATVGLSNALNYTWAASTTDTRALRNSANTGRLAATWYGGGSFSINVNLTDGQAHKVSLYAVDWDNQGRNETIQIIDNATGNVLNTQTVSGFRGGKYLSWSIKGNVTIKVTRVSGPNAVVSGLFFN
;
A
#
# COMPACT_ATOMS: atom_id res chain seq x y z
N MET A 1 51.62 -32.73 -3.25
CA MET A 1 50.75 -33.87 -3.58
C MET A 1 49.44 -33.61 -2.88
N THR A 2 48.24 -33.48 -3.45
CA THR A 2 47.66 -33.60 -4.82
C THR A 2 46.28 -32.96 -4.62
N SER A 3 45.99 -31.78 -5.19
CA SER A 3 45.23 -31.55 -6.44
C SER A 3 43.97 -32.39 -6.62
N THR A 4 42.80 -31.73 -6.71
CA THR A 4 41.79 -31.82 -7.81
C THR A 4 40.60 -30.89 -7.48
N THR A 5 40.38 -29.73 -8.10
CA THR A 5 39.86 -29.37 -9.46
C THR A 5 38.44 -28.78 -9.44
N ARG A 6 38.37 -27.47 -9.73
CA ARG A 6 37.46 -26.69 -10.62
C ARG A 6 36.03 -27.22 -10.90
N ARG A 7 35.04 -26.33 -10.66
CA ARG A 7 34.21 -25.62 -11.66
C ARG A 7 33.15 -24.70 -11.00
N PRO A 8 32.99 -23.43 -11.44
CA PRO A 8 31.81 -22.62 -11.11
C PRO A 8 30.88 -22.36 -12.31
N SER A 9 29.60 -22.13 -11.98
CA SER A 9 28.49 -21.54 -12.78
C SER A 9 27.74 -22.46 -13.76
N PRO A 10 26.39 -22.30 -13.86
CA PRO A 10 25.83 -21.17 -14.60
C PRO A 10 24.71 -20.40 -13.88
N HIS A 11 24.72 -19.08 -14.11
CA HIS A 11 23.63 -18.15 -13.88
C HIS A 11 22.29 -18.64 -14.48
N SER A 12 21.26 -18.72 -13.64
CA SER A 12 19.86 -18.82 -14.05
C SER A 12 19.32 -17.45 -14.45
N ARG A 13 18.60 -17.45 -15.58
CA ARG A 13 17.97 -16.34 -16.31
C ARG A 13 17.06 -15.43 -15.45
N PRO A 14 16.93 -14.13 -15.78
CA PRO A 14 15.84 -13.31 -15.27
C PRO A 14 14.52 -13.68 -15.97
N GLY A 15 13.54 -14.08 -15.16
CA GLY A 15 12.16 -14.33 -15.57
C GLY A 15 11.39 -13.02 -15.83
N ARG A 16 10.51 -13.10 -16.82
CA ARG A 16 9.57 -12.11 -17.35
C ARG A 16 8.73 -11.43 -16.24
N PRO A 17 8.42 -10.11 -16.33
CA PRO A 17 7.57 -9.45 -15.35
C PRO A 17 6.12 -9.92 -15.49
N ALA A 18 5.56 -10.45 -14.41
CA ALA A 18 4.15 -10.77 -14.30
C ALA A 18 3.33 -9.48 -14.14
N THR A 19 2.19 -9.47 -14.81
CA THR A 19 1.14 -8.45 -14.82
C THR A 19 0.73 -8.00 -13.41
N GLY A 20 0.76 -6.69 -13.16
CA GLY A 20 0.39 -6.08 -11.90
C GLY A 20 -1.07 -6.34 -11.54
N ARG A 21 -1.29 -7.08 -10.45
CA ARG A 21 -2.51 -6.96 -9.65
C ARG A 21 -2.41 -5.67 -8.84
N ARG A 22 -3.48 -4.89 -8.89
CA ARG A 22 -3.74 -3.69 -8.09
C ARG A 22 -3.36 -3.96 -6.62
N ALA A 23 -2.34 -3.28 -6.11
CA ALA A 23 -1.99 -3.35 -4.70
C ALA A 23 -3.14 -2.75 -3.89
N LEU A 24 -3.82 -3.58 -3.12
CA LEU A 24 -4.62 -3.12 -1.98
C LEU A 24 -3.67 -2.49 -0.95
N PRO A 25 -4.12 -1.51 -0.16
CA PRO A 25 -3.32 -0.97 0.95
C PRO A 25 -2.80 -2.13 1.80
N ARG A 26 -1.48 -2.24 1.91
CA ARG A 26 -0.85 -3.22 2.79
C ARG A 26 -0.91 -2.69 4.21
N VAL A 27 -1.42 -3.51 5.11
CA VAL A 27 -1.06 -3.44 6.53
C VAL A 27 0.41 -3.84 6.58
N ASP A 28 1.31 -2.88 6.81
CA ASP A 28 2.69 -3.22 7.10
C ASP A 28 2.72 -3.86 8.49
N ALA A 29 3.23 -5.09 8.56
CA ALA A 29 3.40 -5.78 9.83
C ALA A 29 4.34 -4.95 10.72
N LEU A 30 3.94 -4.79 11.99
CA LEU A 30 4.84 -4.40 13.08
C LEU A 30 6.12 -5.26 13.04
N GLU A 31 7.18 -4.82 13.73
CA GLU A 31 8.38 -5.66 13.93
C GLU A 31 8.00 -7.13 14.15
N SER A 32 8.75 -8.08 13.57
CA SER A 32 8.44 -9.50 13.68
C SER A 32 8.48 -9.96 15.14
N ARG A 33 7.38 -9.78 15.86
CA ARG A 33 7.12 -10.47 17.11
C ARG A 33 6.82 -11.89 16.68
N GLN A 34 7.71 -12.82 17.01
CA GLN A 34 7.40 -14.25 16.90
C GLN A 34 6.26 -14.51 17.89
N LEU A 35 5.02 -14.33 17.45
CA LEU A 35 3.86 -14.84 18.16
C LEU A 35 3.90 -16.35 17.98
N LEU A 36 4.04 -17.03 19.10
CA LEU A 36 3.96 -18.48 19.09
C LEU A 36 2.52 -18.89 18.79
N THR A 37 2.39 -20.07 18.20
CA THR A 37 1.27 -20.41 17.36
C THR A 37 0.52 -21.62 17.88
N LEU A 38 -0.80 -21.65 17.70
CA LEU A 38 -1.59 -22.86 17.89
C LEU A 38 -1.36 -23.76 16.68
N LEU A 39 -0.59 -24.83 16.87
CA LEU A 39 -0.25 -25.80 15.82
C LEU A 39 0.40 -25.17 14.58
N GLY A 40 1.25 -24.16 14.76
CA GLY A 40 1.94 -23.49 13.65
C GLY A 40 1.17 -22.30 13.07
N GLN A 41 -0.06 -22.03 13.51
CA GLN A 41 -0.85 -20.86 13.12
C GLN A 41 -1.03 -19.80 14.21
N GLN A 42 -0.96 -18.53 13.80
CA GLN A 42 -1.09 -17.40 14.70
C GLN A 42 -2.57 -17.03 14.86
N LEU A 43 -3.04 -16.93 16.10
CA LEU A 43 -4.41 -16.50 16.38
C LEU A 43 -4.48 -14.97 16.34
N PHE A 44 -5.09 -14.45 15.27
CA PHE A 44 -5.14 -13.03 14.92
C PHE A 44 -3.79 -12.36 14.61
N PRO A 45 -3.76 -11.31 13.77
CA PRO A 45 -2.58 -10.48 13.54
C PRO A 45 -1.93 -9.93 14.82
N SER A 46 -0.65 -9.55 14.74
CA SER A 46 0.12 -9.07 15.91
C SER A 46 -0.33 -7.70 16.41
N ASP A 47 -1.05 -6.95 15.58
CA ASP A 47 -1.67 -5.68 15.91
C ASP A 47 -3.15 -5.82 16.34
N ASN A 48 -3.63 -7.05 16.53
CA ASN A 48 -4.92 -7.32 17.17
C ASN A 48 -4.87 -6.97 18.66
N ALA A 49 -6.02 -6.57 19.22
CA ALA A 49 -6.14 -6.28 20.65
C ALA A 49 -5.79 -7.48 21.55
N TRP A 50 -6.02 -8.72 21.12
CA TRP A 50 -5.59 -9.89 21.90
C TRP A 50 -4.07 -9.94 22.07
N ASN A 51 -3.32 -9.51 21.05
CA ASN A 51 -1.86 -9.60 20.99
C ASN A 51 -1.14 -8.29 21.39
N GLN A 52 -1.89 -7.29 21.87
CA GLN A 52 -1.35 -6.00 22.29
C GLN A 52 -0.64 -6.11 23.65
N ASN A 53 0.65 -5.75 23.69
CA ASN A 53 1.38 -5.60 24.95
C ASN A 53 0.94 -4.28 25.65
N VAL A 54 0.54 -4.38 26.91
CA VAL A 54 0.03 -3.28 27.74
C VAL A 54 0.87 -3.07 29.02
N SER A 55 2.07 -3.66 29.09
CA SER A 55 2.97 -3.50 30.25
C SER A 55 3.32 -2.04 30.53
N ALA A 56 3.46 -1.23 29.47
CA ALA A 56 3.77 0.19 29.55
C ALA A 56 2.53 1.12 29.52
N ALA A 57 1.33 0.58 29.36
CA ALA A 57 0.11 1.37 29.28
C ALA A 57 -0.11 2.18 30.58
N PRO A 58 -0.58 3.43 30.52
CA PRO A 58 -0.94 4.19 31.72
C PRO A 58 -2.01 3.48 32.55
N VAL A 59 -1.98 3.66 33.87
CA VAL A 59 -3.07 3.22 34.74
C VAL A 59 -4.28 4.13 34.51
N ALA A 60 -5.47 3.56 34.32
CA ALA A 60 -6.69 4.34 34.15
C ALA A 60 -6.97 5.18 35.41
N SER A 61 -7.42 6.42 35.24
CA SER A 61 -7.63 7.36 36.37
C SER A 61 -8.65 6.86 37.39
N ASN A 62 -9.64 6.06 36.97
CA ASN A 62 -10.64 5.42 37.81
C ASN A 62 -10.29 3.97 38.21
N SER A 63 -9.08 3.49 37.91
CA SER A 63 -8.64 2.12 38.22
C SER A 63 -8.85 1.74 39.69
N ALA A 64 -8.36 2.58 40.62
CA ALA A 64 -8.53 2.34 42.05
C ALA A 64 -10.01 2.32 42.47
N ALA A 65 -10.85 3.17 41.87
CA ALA A 65 -12.27 3.23 42.18
C ALA A 65 -13.00 1.95 41.71
N ILE A 66 -12.67 1.44 40.52
CA ILE A 66 -13.20 0.19 39.98
C ILE A 66 -12.79 -1.00 40.86
N ILE A 67 -11.49 -1.15 41.15
CA ILE A 67 -10.99 -2.27 41.96
C ILE A 67 -11.58 -2.22 43.38
N ASN A 68 -11.63 -1.05 44.00
CA ASN A 68 -12.24 -0.88 45.34
C ASN A 68 -13.75 -1.12 45.33
N ASN A 69 -14.46 -0.88 44.22
CA ASN A 69 -15.88 -1.21 44.11
C ASN A 69 -16.12 -2.72 44.14
N ILE A 70 -15.31 -3.48 43.39
CA ILE A 70 -15.36 -4.94 43.37
C ILE A 70 -15.02 -5.47 44.78
N ILE A 71 -13.93 -5.00 45.38
CA ILE A 71 -13.50 -5.40 46.72
C ILE A 71 -14.54 -5.03 47.79
N GLY A 72 -15.09 -3.82 47.73
CA GLY A 72 -16.09 -3.37 48.69
C GLY A 72 -17.38 -4.18 48.67
N ARG A 73 -17.74 -4.77 47.52
CA ARG A 73 -18.93 -5.61 47.36
C ARG A 73 -18.70 -7.08 47.69
N TYR A 74 -17.51 -7.60 47.38
CA TYR A 74 -17.25 -9.06 47.38
C TYR A 74 -16.03 -9.50 48.21
N GLY A 75 -15.34 -8.56 48.85
CA GLY A 75 -14.04 -8.79 49.48
C GLY A 75 -12.89 -8.80 48.47
N ASP A 76 -11.65 -8.75 48.97
CA ASP A 76 -10.46 -8.96 48.16
C ASP A 76 -10.27 -10.46 47.90
N GLY A 77 -11.09 -10.97 46.98
CA GLY A 77 -11.09 -12.37 46.58
C GLY A 77 -9.83 -12.78 45.84
N ARG A 78 -9.68 -14.09 45.65
CA ARG A 78 -8.57 -14.67 44.89
C ARG A 78 -8.88 -14.63 43.41
N PHE A 79 -7.84 -14.43 42.61
CA PHE A 79 -7.88 -14.75 41.19
C PHE A 79 -8.22 -16.23 41.03
N HIS A 80 -9.15 -16.55 40.13
CA HIS A 80 -9.66 -17.89 39.97
C HIS A 80 -9.34 -18.42 38.57
N PRO A 81 -8.35 -19.33 38.44
CA PRO A 81 -8.17 -20.07 37.20
C PRO A 81 -9.34 -21.05 37.03
N ASP A 82 -10.20 -20.77 36.06
CA ASP A 82 -11.38 -21.57 35.70
C ASP A 82 -11.00 -22.64 34.67
N PHE A 83 -9.87 -23.29 34.93
CA PHE A 83 -9.24 -24.34 34.15
C PHE A 83 -8.23 -25.07 35.02
N GLY A 84 -7.87 -26.28 34.64
CA GLY A 84 -7.02 -27.17 35.44
C GLY A 84 -7.48 -28.59 35.21
N GLN A 85 -7.09 -29.49 36.10
CA GLN A 85 -7.35 -30.92 36.13
C GLN A 85 -6.25 -31.76 35.44
N ASP A 86 -5.36 -32.30 36.27
CA ASP A 86 -4.26 -33.19 35.87
C ASP A 86 -4.61 -34.68 36.02
N TYR A 87 -5.77 -34.99 36.61
CA TYR A 87 -6.19 -36.34 36.92
C TYR A 87 -7.31 -36.83 35.98
N ARG A 88 -7.16 -38.06 35.49
CA ARG A 88 -8.18 -38.73 34.70
C ARG A 88 -9.25 -39.31 35.62
N GLY A 89 -10.44 -38.70 35.61
CA GLY A 89 -11.57 -39.10 36.45
C GLY A 89 -12.91 -39.04 35.72
N GLY A 90 -13.98 -39.43 36.42
CA GLY A 90 -15.36 -39.33 35.91
C GLY A 90 -15.98 -37.94 36.05
N ASN A 91 -15.20 -36.94 36.50
CA ASN A 91 -15.64 -35.56 36.64
C ASN A 91 -15.63 -34.86 35.27
N PRO A 92 -16.52 -33.87 35.05
CA PRO A 92 -16.43 -32.97 33.90
C PRO A 92 -15.02 -32.38 33.77
N LEU A 93 -14.59 -32.20 32.52
CA LEU A 93 -13.41 -31.46 32.14
C LEU A 93 -13.56 -30.02 32.63
N TYR A 94 -12.52 -29.52 33.28
CA TYR A 94 -12.50 -28.16 33.77
C TYR A 94 -11.90 -27.22 32.71
N GLY A 95 -12.46 -26.02 32.53
CA GLY A 95 -12.14 -25.14 31.40
C GLY A 95 -12.90 -25.49 30.11
N ILE A 96 -12.56 -24.79 29.01
CA ILE A 96 -13.26 -24.89 27.72
C ILE A 96 -12.46 -25.75 26.74
N PRO A 97 -12.94 -26.93 26.32
CA PRO A 97 -12.24 -27.73 25.33
C PRO A 97 -12.35 -27.09 23.94
N PHE A 98 -11.31 -27.29 23.12
CA PHE A 98 -11.34 -26.96 21.69
C PHE A 98 -11.10 -28.23 20.86
N ASN A 99 -11.71 -28.27 19.67
CA ASN A 99 -11.68 -29.42 18.79
C ASN A 99 -10.95 -29.06 17.50
N VAL A 100 -9.82 -29.68 17.23
CA VAL A 100 -9.05 -29.43 16.00
C VAL A 100 -9.62 -30.28 14.86
N VAL A 101 -9.78 -29.66 13.69
CA VAL A 101 -10.24 -30.32 12.47
C VAL A 101 -9.48 -29.85 11.25
N HIS A 102 -9.38 -30.73 10.26
CA HIS A 102 -8.94 -30.39 8.91
C HIS A 102 -10.16 -30.03 8.06
N GLY A 103 -10.57 -28.75 8.07
CA GLY A 103 -11.85 -28.31 7.52
C GLY A 103 -11.98 -28.45 6.00
N ASN A 104 -10.88 -28.72 5.28
CA ASN A 104 -10.94 -29.09 3.86
C ASN A 104 -11.43 -30.53 3.62
N SER A 105 -11.41 -31.36 4.67
CA SER A 105 -11.78 -32.78 4.61
C SER A 105 -12.92 -33.16 5.57
N GLN A 106 -13.08 -32.43 6.67
CA GLN A 106 -14.16 -32.63 7.63
C GLN A 106 -15.50 -32.12 7.06
N PRO A 107 -16.54 -32.97 6.97
CA PRO A 107 -17.86 -32.53 6.53
C PRO A 107 -18.39 -31.38 7.38
N LYS A 108 -18.94 -30.36 6.71
CA LYS A 108 -19.59 -29.24 7.39
C LYS A 108 -21.05 -29.57 7.70
N VAL A 109 -21.52 -29.12 8.85
CA VAL A 109 -22.89 -29.28 9.32
C VAL A 109 -23.52 -27.92 9.61
N ARG A 110 -24.81 -27.79 9.30
CA ARG A 110 -25.60 -26.61 9.70
C ARG A 110 -26.12 -26.80 11.11
N VAL A 111 -25.62 -25.98 12.03
CA VAL A 111 -26.16 -25.83 13.39
C VAL A 111 -27.45 -25.00 13.33
N VAL A 112 -28.45 -25.39 14.11
CA VAL A 112 -29.66 -24.59 14.32
C VAL A 112 -29.39 -23.60 15.45
N VAL A 113 -29.58 -22.30 15.20
CA VAL A 113 -29.33 -21.26 16.19
C VAL A 113 -30.67 -20.76 16.74
N ASP A 114 -30.94 -21.01 18.02
CA ASP A 114 -32.27 -20.78 18.63
C ASP A 114 -32.34 -19.53 19.52
N GLY A 115 -31.21 -19.06 20.04
CA GLY A 115 -31.17 -17.97 21.02
C GLY A 115 -30.98 -16.59 20.40
N TYR A 116 -29.93 -16.46 19.59
CA TYR A 116 -29.45 -15.21 19.00
C TYR A 116 -29.22 -15.36 17.48
N PRO A 117 -30.21 -15.83 16.69
CA PRO A 117 -30.02 -16.03 15.26
C PRO A 117 -29.70 -14.73 14.51
N ASP A 118 -30.27 -13.59 14.95
CA ASP A 118 -30.06 -12.27 14.35
C ASP A 118 -28.71 -11.64 14.72
N GLU A 119 -27.96 -12.27 15.63
CA GLU A 119 -26.62 -11.88 16.08
C GLU A 119 -25.63 -13.07 15.95
N SER A 120 -25.85 -13.92 14.94
CA SER A 120 -25.01 -15.07 14.62
C SER A 120 -24.62 -15.09 13.14
N ASP A 121 -23.51 -15.74 12.81
CA ASP A 121 -23.02 -15.79 11.42
C ASP A 121 -23.74 -16.82 10.54
N LEU A 122 -24.40 -17.81 11.16
CA LEU A 122 -25.24 -18.82 10.52
C LEU A 122 -24.52 -19.58 9.39
N MET A 123 -23.27 -19.98 9.65
CA MET A 123 -22.42 -20.67 8.69
C MET A 123 -22.47 -22.19 8.90
N ASP A 124 -22.09 -22.95 7.87
CA ASP A 124 -21.88 -24.39 8.04
C ASP A 124 -20.50 -24.60 8.69
N ALA A 125 -20.44 -25.36 9.78
CA ALA A 125 -19.23 -25.58 10.56
C ALA A 125 -18.69 -27.02 10.44
N PRO A 126 -17.38 -27.24 10.34
CA PRO A 126 -16.77 -28.58 10.24
C PRO A 126 -16.74 -29.31 11.60
N ILE A 127 -17.90 -29.60 12.17
CA ILE A 127 -18.00 -30.22 13.51
C ILE A 127 -17.70 -31.73 13.42
N PRO A 128 -16.71 -32.25 14.18
CA PRO A 128 -16.44 -33.69 14.20
C PRO A 128 -17.50 -34.44 15.01
N ALA A 129 -17.80 -35.69 14.66
CA ALA A 129 -18.84 -36.48 15.31
C ALA A 129 -18.55 -36.74 16.82
N ASN A 130 -17.27 -36.76 17.19
CA ASN A 130 -16.78 -36.89 18.56
C ASN A 130 -16.40 -35.55 19.19
N ALA A 131 -16.97 -34.43 18.71
CA ALA A 131 -16.71 -33.12 19.30
C ALA A 131 -16.97 -33.12 20.81
N VAL A 132 -16.02 -32.55 21.55
CA VAL A 132 -16.06 -32.35 22.99
C VAL A 132 -16.59 -30.94 23.26
N LEU A 133 -17.58 -30.86 24.14
CA LEU A 133 -18.20 -29.63 24.60
C LEU A 133 -17.72 -29.35 26.03
N GLU A 134 -17.73 -28.09 26.41
CA GLU A 134 -17.57 -27.71 27.82
C GLU A 134 -18.56 -28.49 28.71
N GLY A 135 -18.08 -28.94 29.87
CA GLY A 135 -18.87 -29.75 30.79
C GLY A 135 -18.90 -31.26 30.46
N ASP A 136 -18.35 -31.70 29.33
CA ASP A 136 -18.14 -33.12 29.07
C ASP A 136 -17.06 -33.73 29.94
N LYS A 137 -16.98 -35.06 29.99
CA LYS A 137 -15.95 -35.80 30.73
C LYS A 137 -14.86 -36.26 29.79
N GLN A 138 -13.68 -36.52 30.34
CA GLN A 138 -12.56 -37.06 29.56
C GLN A 138 -12.88 -38.42 28.90
N ASN A 139 -13.81 -39.19 29.46
CA ASN A 139 -14.23 -40.49 28.94
C ASN A 139 -15.52 -40.46 28.12
N GLY A 140 -16.08 -39.28 27.82
CA GLY A 140 -17.22 -39.16 26.93
C GLY A 140 -18.18 -38.02 27.26
N PRO A 141 -19.25 -37.89 26.46
CA PRO A 141 -20.18 -36.78 26.57
C PRO A 141 -21.00 -36.84 27.86
N VAL A 142 -21.30 -35.67 28.42
CA VAL A 142 -22.34 -35.52 29.44
C VAL A 142 -23.65 -35.20 28.73
N ALA A 143 -24.70 -36.00 28.96
CA ALA A 143 -26.00 -35.79 28.31
C ALA A 143 -26.83 -34.71 29.01
N GLY A 144 -27.55 -33.92 28.22
CA GLY A 144 -28.45 -32.84 28.65
C GLY A 144 -27.74 -31.52 28.87
N LEU A 145 -28.23 -30.47 28.20
CA LEU A 145 -27.69 -29.10 28.24
C LEU A 145 -27.58 -28.55 29.67
N ALA A 146 -28.62 -28.77 30.49
CA ALA A 146 -28.67 -28.33 31.89
C ALA A 146 -27.57 -28.93 32.78
N ASN A 147 -26.89 -29.98 32.32
CA ASN A 147 -25.81 -30.65 33.06
C ASN A 147 -24.40 -30.18 32.64
N ARG A 148 -24.29 -29.27 31.65
CA ARG A 148 -23.00 -28.85 31.04
C ARG A 148 -22.62 -27.38 31.27
N GLY A 149 -23.38 -26.64 32.06
CA GLY A 149 -23.14 -25.19 32.22
C GLY A 149 -23.39 -24.45 30.92
N ASP A 150 -22.46 -23.58 30.52
CA ASP A 150 -22.58 -22.80 29.28
C ASP A 150 -22.38 -23.62 28.01
N SER A 151 -21.82 -24.85 28.13
CA SER A 151 -21.77 -25.84 27.06
C SER A 151 -21.17 -25.28 25.77
N HIS A 152 -20.08 -24.53 25.88
CA HIS A 152 -19.35 -23.98 24.74
C HIS A 152 -18.82 -25.10 23.83
N LEU A 153 -18.92 -24.89 22.51
CA LEU A 153 -18.25 -25.69 21.49
C LEU A 153 -17.30 -24.80 20.69
N ILE A 154 -16.00 -25.12 20.73
CA ILE A 154 -14.99 -24.48 19.90
C ILE A 154 -14.46 -25.51 18.90
N VAL A 155 -14.53 -25.16 17.61
CA VAL A 155 -13.95 -25.93 16.50
C VAL A 155 -12.88 -25.09 15.82
N TRP A 156 -11.65 -25.61 15.80
CA TRP A 156 -10.50 -24.99 15.16
C TRP A 156 -10.18 -25.66 13.83
N ASP A 157 -10.45 -24.98 12.72
CA ASP A 157 -10.10 -25.42 11.36
C ASP A 157 -8.64 -25.06 11.04
N VAL A 158 -7.75 -26.03 11.27
CA VAL A 158 -6.31 -25.85 11.10
C VAL A 158 -5.88 -25.76 9.63
N ASP A 159 -6.74 -26.10 8.67
CA ASP A 159 -6.38 -25.93 7.25
C ASP A 159 -6.61 -24.50 6.77
N ASN A 160 -7.59 -23.82 7.36
CA ASN A 160 -8.07 -22.52 6.90
C ASN A 160 -7.84 -21.37 7.87
N ASP A 161 -7.38 -21.65 9.09
CA ASP A 161 -7.13 -20.66 10.15
C ASP A 161 -8.44 -19.99 10.61
N VAL A 162 -9.49 -20.80 10.81
CA VAL A 162 -10.84 -20.33 11.15
C VAL A 162 -11.34 -21.01 12.42
N ALA A 163 -11.83 -20.22 13.38
CA ALA A 163 -12.52 -20.75 14.56
C ALA A 163 -14.04 -20.61 14.39
N TYR A 164 -14.76 -21.67 14.73
CA TYR A 164 -16.22 -21.68 14.85
C TYR A 164 -16.53 -21.88 16.33
N GLU A 165 -17.21 -20.92 16.94
CA GLU A 165 -17.50 -20.89 18.37
C GLU A 165 -19.01 -20.82 18.58
N PHE A 166 -19.50 -21.64 19.51
CA PHE A 166 -20.91 -21.74 19.83
C PHE A 166 -21.13 -21.65 21.34
N TYR A 167 -22.14 -20.88 21.73
CA TYR A 167 -22.65 -20.82 23.10
C TYR A 167 -23.89 -21.71 23.24
N ASN A 168 -23.98 -22.42 24.38
CA ASN A 168 -25.11 -23.27 24.74
C ASN A 168 -25.39 -24.38 23.71
N ALA A 169 -24.34 -25.07 23.26
CA ALA A 169 -24.42 -26.07 22.20
C ALA A 169 -25.00 -27.40 22.68
N SER A 170 -25.84 -28.04 21.88
CA SER A 170 -26.37 -29.38 22.11
C SER A 170 -26.26 -30.28 20.89
N ARG A 171 -26.03 -31.57 21.14
CA ARG A 171 -25.75 -32.59 20.14
C ARG A 171 -27.03 -33.04 19.42
N PRO A 172 -26.91 -33.60 18.20
CA PRO A 172 -27.99 -34.29 17.50
C PRO A 172 -28.84 -35.22 18.36
N GLY A 173 -28.20 -36.06 19.17
CA GLY A 173 -28.92 -37.02 20.03
C GLY A 173 -29.70 -36.40 21.20
N GLU A 174 -29.59 -35.09 21.41
CA GLU A 174 -30.22 -34.35 22.49
C GLU A 174 -31.41 -33.51 22.01
N ASN A 175 -31.57 -33.39 20.69
CA ASN A 175 -32.60 -32.57 20.06
C ASN A 175 -33.58 -33.44 19.28
N ALA A 176 -34.87 -33.09 19.33
CA ALA A 176 -35.94 -33.92 18.75
C ALA A 176 -35.85 -34.05 17.21
N ASP A 177 -35.20 -33.10 16.54
CA ASP A 177 -35.00 -33.08 15.09
C ASP A 177 -33.70 -33.77 14.64
N GLY A 178 -32.89 -34.27 15.58
CA GLY A 178 -31.63 -34.94 15.29
C GLY A 178 -30.53 -34.03 14.78
N ARG A 179 -30.57 -32.71 15.04
CA ARG A 179 -29.56 -31.73 14.57
C ARG A 179 -28.72 -31.17 15.71
N TRP A 180 -27.58 -30.58 15.35
CA TRP A 180 -26.85 -29.72 16.28
C TRP A 180 -27.64 -28.44 16.52
N HIS A 181 -27.76 -28.01 17.78
CA HIS A 181 -28.33 -26.73 18.16
C HIS A 181 -27.32 -25.91 18.97
N ALA A 182 -27.48 -24.59 18.95
CA ALA A 182 -26.76 -23.65 19.81
C ALA A 182 -27.63 -22.42 20.07
N ALA A 183 -27.36 -21.69 21.15
CA ALA A 183 -27.98 -20.38 21.33
C ALA A 183 -27.34 -19.32 20.43
N GLN A 184 -26.04 -19.41 20.13
CA GLN A 184 -25.30 -18.43 19.34
C GLN A 184 -24.21 -19.15 18.51
N GLU A 185 -23.91 -18.64 17.30
CA GLU A 185 -22.74 -19.02 16.50
C GLU A 185 -21.91 -17.78 16.09
N SER A 186 -20.61 -17.79 16.38
CA SER A 186 -19.65 -16.79 15.90
C SER A 186 -18.47 -17.44 15.19
N VAL A 187 -18.11 -16.91 14.02
CA VAL A 187 -17.03 -17.43 13.16
C VAL A 187 -15.94 -16.39 12.98
N TRP A 188 -14.69 -16.81 13.15
CA TRP A 188 -13.54 -15.93 13.19
C TRP A 188 -12.49 -16.35 12.18
N ASP A 189 -12.15 -15.47 11.25
CA ASP A 189 -10.97 -15.63 10.38
C ASP A 189 -9.73 -15.10 11.12
N MET A 190 -8.93 -16.02 11.64
CA MET A 190 -7.77 -15.69 12.48
C MET A 190 -6.62 -15.05 11.69
N LYS A 191 -6.68 -15.00 10.35
CA LYS A 191 -5.65 -14.33 9.53
C LYS A 191 -5.82 -12.82 9.50
N THR A 192 -6.98 -12.32 9.91
CA THR A 192 -7.35 -10.91 9.76
C THR A 192 -7.97 -10.37 11.03
N ASP A 193 -7.89 -9.06 11.25
CA ASP A 193 -8.58 -8.43 12.38
C ASP A 193 -10.09 -8.35 12.16
N THR A 194 -10.76 -9.48 12.34
CA THR A 194 -12.22 -9.58 12.32
C THR A 194 -12.83 -9.18 13.66
N PHE A 195 -13.98 -8.50 13.61
CA PHE A 195 -14.75 -8.10 14.78
C PHE A 195 -16.23 -8.36 14.51
N ARG A 196 -17.02 -8.59 15.57
CA ARG A 196 -18.47 -8.63 15.42
C ARG A 196 -18.98 -7.27 14.93
N PRO A 197 -20.08 -7.25 14.15
CA PRO A 197 -20.85 -6.03 13.93
C PRO A 197 -21.17 -5.33 15.27
N LEU A 198 -21.26 -4.00 15.24
CA LEU A 198 -21.52 -3.22 16.45
C LEU A 198 -22.88 -3.61 17.05
N GLY A 199 -22.87 -3.95 18.34
CA GLY A 199 -24.04 -4.39 19.07
C GLY A 199 -24.42 -5.86 18.86
N TRP A 200 -23.65 -6.64 18.11
CA TRP A 200 -23.82 -8.10 18.06
C TRP A 200 -23.00 -8.77 19.15
N THR A 201 -23.64 -9.68 19.89
CA THR A 201 -22.94 -10.65 20.75
C THR A 201 -22.13 -11.66 19.94
N SER A 202 -21.33 -12.47 20.61
CA SER A 202 -20.72 -13.70 20.09
C SER A 202 -21.03 -14.86 21.05
N ALA A 203 -20.31 -15.97 20.91
CA ALA A 203 -20.32 -17.03 21.91
C ALA A 203 -19.79 -16.53 23.28
N ASP A 204 -19.16 -15.35 23.28
CA ASP A 204 -18.74 -14.58 24.45
C ASP A 204 -19.62 -13.30 24.56
N ALA A 205 -20.06 -12.92 25.77
CA ALA A 205 -21.06 -11.87 25.92
C ALA A 205 -20.60 -10.47 25.45
N ALA A 206 -19.29 -10.18 25.45
CA ALA A 206 -18.73 -8.91 24.96
C ALA A 206 -18.67 -8.79 23.43
N GLY A 207 -19.04 -9.84 22.69
CA GLY A 207 -18.86 -9.88 21.23
C GLY A 207 -17.42 -10.21 20.83
N LEU A 208 -16.71 -11.00 21.64
CA LEU A 208 -15.31 -11.37 21.47
C LEU A 208 -15.14 -12.85 21.06
N ALA A 209 -14.00 -13.17 20.47
CA ALA A 209 -13.61 -14.57 20.24
C ALA A 209 -13.12 -15.21 21.56
N ILE A 210 -13.49 -16.46 21.82
CA ILE A 210 -13.11 -17.19 23.03
C ILE A 210 -11.70 -17.80 22.88
N LEU A 211 -11.45 -18.51 21.78
CA LEU A 211 -10.21 -19.28 21.55
C LEU A 211 -8.91 -18.47 21.77
N PRO A 212 -8.74 -17.25 21.21
CA PRO A 212 -7.52 -16.46 21.45
C PRO A 212 -7.43 -15.90 22.88
N GLY A 213 -8.50 -15.93 23.66
CA GLY A 213 -8.52 -15.51 25.06
C GLY A 213 -8.29 -16.66 26.06
N LEU A 214 -8.27 -17.92 25.62
CA LEU A 214 -8.02 -19.07 26.47
C LEU A 214 -6.54 -19.23 26.79
N VAL A 215 -6.22 -19.40 28.07
CA VAL A 215 -4.92 -19.93 28.51
C VAL A 215 -4.82 -21.41 28.09
N ARG A 216 -3.76 -21.84 27.41
CA ARG A 216 -3.62 -23.24 26.96
C ARG A 216 -2.36 -23.92 27.52
N PRO A 217 -2.38 -25.24 27.78
CA PRO A 217 -1.19 -25.94 28.25
C PRO A 217 0.02 -25.85 27.32
N ASP A 218 -0.20 -25.92 26.00
CA ASP A 218 0.87 -25.89 24.98
C ASP A 218 1.68 -24.59 24.99
N GLU A 219 1.12 -23.49 25.47
CA GLU A 219 1.82 -22.21 25.62
C GLU A 219 2.35 -21.99 27.05
N ALA A 220 1.54 -22.31 28.06
CA ALA A 220 1.83 -21.99 29.45
C ALA A 220 2.83 -22.92 30.12
N LEU A 221 2.86 -24.20 29.73
CA LEU A 221 3.82 -25.15 30.31
C LEU A 221 5.24 -24.76 29.91
N PRO A 222 6.21 -24.82 30.83
CA PRO A 222 7.62 -24.64 30.48
C PRO A 222 8.07 -25.58 29.37
N ALA A 223 9.09 -25.19 28.60
CA ALA A 223 9.70 -26.05 27.58
C ALA A 223 10.16 -27.42 28.11
N SER A 224 10.58 -27.48 29.38
CA SER A 224 10.93 -28.74 30.06
C SER A 224 9.74 -29.69 30.30
N GLN A 225 8.51 -29.18 30.19
CA GLN A 225 7.25 -29.93 30.30
C GLN A 225 6.55 -30.08 28.93
N GLY A 226 7.20 -29.70 27.83
CA GLY A 226 6.67 -29.86 26.46
C GLY A 226 5.82 -28.69 25.95
N GLY A 227 5.64 -27.62 26.73
CA GLY A 227 4.99 -26.39 26.28
C GLY A 227 5.98 -25.36 25.73
N GLN A 228 5.49 -24.16 25.44
CA GLN A 228 6.30 -23.06 24.90
C GLN A 228 6.96 -22.20 25.98
N GLY A 229 6.39 -22.19 27.20
CA GLY A 229 6.86 -21.41 28.34
C GLY A 229 6.60 -19.90 28.23
N VAL A 230 5.69 -19.48 27.36
CA VAL A 230 5.31 -18.07 27.17
C VAL A 230 3.90 -17.99 26.57
N ILE A 231 3.11 -17.03 27.04
CA ILE A 231 1.81 -16.66 26.45
C ILE A 231 1.96 -15.23 25.93
N ASN A 232 1.62 -15.02 24.65
CA ASN A 232 1.80 -13.73 23.97
C ASN A 232 0.48 -13.03 23.63
N HIS A 233 -0.56 -13.30 24.41
CA HIS A 233 -1.88 -12.70 24.25
C HIS A 233 -2.52 -12.43 25.61
N ALA A 234 -3.55 -11.60 25.61
CA ALA A 234 -4.37 -11.32 26.77
C ALA A 234 -5.29 -12.48 27.11
N ILE A 235 -5.73 -12.54 28.37
CA ILE A 235 -6.54 -13.64 28.89
C ILE A 235 -7.97 -13.14 29.10
N ARG A 236 -8.98 -13.92 28.69
CA ARG A 236 -10.38 -13.57 28.96
C ARG A 236 -10.70 -13.80 30.44
N ILE A 237 -11.41 -12.85 31.05
CA ILE A 237 -11.98 -13.00 32.39
C ILE A 237 -13.46 -12.64 32.40
N THR A 238 -14.15 -13.16 33.41
CA THR A 238 -15.50 -12.72 33.75
C THR A 238 -15.49 -11.76 34.93
N LEU A 239 -16.50 -10.89 35.00
CA LEU A 239 -16.84 -10.13 36.19
C LEU A 239 -18.33 -10.30 36.51
N GLN A 240 -18.71 -10.07 37.76
CA GLN A 240 -20.13 -10.11 38.12
C GLN A 240 -20.89 -8.99 37.42
N ASN A 241 -22.08 -9.29 36.90
CA ASN A 241 -22.91 -8.31 36.17
C ASN A 241 -23.10 -6.99 36.94
N SER A 242 -23.16 -7.05 38.28
CA SER A 242 -23.33 -5.86 39.13
C SER A 242 -22.12 -4.89 39.16
N THR A 243 -20.94 -5.33 38.69
CA THR A 243 -19.68 -4.56 38.66
C THR A 243 -19.29 -4.11 37.25
N ILE A 244 -20.08 -4.48 36.24
CA ILE A 244 -19.84 -4.13 34.83
C ILE A 244 -20.76 -2.98 34.41
N LEU A 245 -20.20 -2.02 33.68
CA LEU A 245 -20.90 -0.89 33.10
C LEU A 245 -21.71 -1.35 31.87
N ASN A 246 -22.91 -0.80 31.67
CA ASN A 246 -23.73 -0.97 30.46
C ASN A 246 -23.18 -0.14 29.29
N LYS A 247 -21.90 -0.36 28.99
CA LYS A 247 -21.10 0.22 27.93
C LYS A 247 -19.98 -0.76 27.61
N TYR A 248 -19.38 -0.63 26.43
CA TYR A 248 -18.19 -1.38 26.05
C TYR A 248 -17.04 -0.44 25.67
N VAL A 249 -15.84 -1.00 25.66
CA VAL A 249 -14.65 -0.44 25.04
C VAL A 249 -14.04 -1.51 24.14
N TYR A 250 -13.43 -1.09 23.04
CA TYR A 250 -12.69 -2.00 22.15
C TYR A 250 -11.68 -2.87 22.96
N PRO A 251 -11.53 -4.19 22.68
CA PRO A 251 -12.05 -4.91 21.52
C PRO A 251 -13.52 -5.31 21.55
N ALA A 252 -14.22 -5.12 22.67
CA ALA A 252 -15.63 -5.48 22.77
C ALA A 252 -16.49 -4.61 21.84
N SER A 253 -17.62 -5.17 21.42
CA SER A 253 -18.61 -4.52 20.54
C SER A 253 -20.03 -4.62 21.09
N HIS A 254 -20.22 -5.29 22.23
CA HIS A 254 -21.52 -5.60 22.80
C HIS A 254 -21.57 -5.33 24.31
N VAL A 255 -22.78 -5.12 24.82
CA VAL A 255 -23.06 -4.91 26.26
C VAL A 255 -23.99 -6.01 26.74
N ALA A 256 -23.80 -6.52 27.94
CA ALA A 256 -24.69 -7.55 28.50
C ALA A 256 -25.12 -7.21 29.94
N ASN A 257 -25.13 -5.93 30.28
CA ASN A 257 -25.17 -5.43 31.66
C ASN A 257 -26.11 -4.24 31.82
N THR A 258 -26.48 -3.93 33.06
CA THR A 258 -27.38 -2.81 33.37
C THR A 258 -26.74 -1.71 34.21
N GLY A 259 -25.48 -1.84 34.62
CA GLY A 259 -24.80 -0.85 35.46
C GLY A 259 -24.59 0.50 34.75
N THR A 260 -24.64 1.61 35.48
CA THR A 260 -24.60 2.96 34.86
C THR A 260 -23.50 3.89 35.39
N ASP A 261 -22.86 3.56 36.50
CA ASP A 261 -21.86 4.43 37.13
C ASP A 261 -20.45 4.16 36.56
N ALA A 262 -20.09 4.93 35.53
CA ALA A 262 -18.79 4.81 34.87
C ALA A 262 -17.59 5.21 35.76
N SER A 263 -17.82 5.81 36.93
CA SER A 263 -16.73 6.17 37.84
C SER A 263 -16.18 4.97 38.63
N VAL A 264 -16.97 3.89 38.74
CA VAL A 264 -16.65 2.71 39.57
C VAL A 264 -16.89 1.37 38.87
N LEU A 265 -17.45 1.35 37.66
CA LEU A 265 -17.74 0.11 36.92
C LEU A 265 -16.88 0.01 35.66
N ALA A 266 -16.32 -1.18 35.41
CA ALA A 266 -15.57 -1.46 34.19
C ALA A 266 -16.52 -1.79 33.02
N PRO A 267 -16.32 -1.26 31.80
CA PRO A 267 -17.09 -1.68 30.63
C PRO A 267 -16.69 -3.09 30.15
N MET A 268 -17.56 -3.73 29.36
CA MET A 268 -17.14 -4.89 28.55
C MET A 268 -15.94 -4.51 27.67
N GLY A 269 -14.98 -5.41 27.53
CA GLY A 269 -13.71 -5.18 26.83
C GLY A 269 -12.67 -4.40 27.62
N ALA A 270 -12.95 -3.97 28.86
CA ALA A 270 -11.96 -3.29 29.69
C ALA A 270 -10.71 -4.15 29.89
N ARG A 271 -9.54 -3.52 29.79
CA ARG A 271 -8.25 -4.15 30.04
C ARG A 271 -7.83 -3.94 31.49
N LEU A 272 -7.63 -5.02 32.21
CA LEU A 272 -6.93 -5.03 33.50
C LEU A 272 -5.55 -5.67 33.30
N ARG A 273 -4.58 -5.36 34.17
CA ARG A 273 -3.30 -6.07 34.22
C ARG A 273 -2.91 -6.40 35.64
N LEU A 274 -2.11 -7.44 35.81
CA LEU A 274 -1.38 -7.68 37.05
C LEU A 274 -0.37 -6.55 37.23
N LYS A 275 -0.34 -5.92 38.41
CA LYS A 275 0.54 -4.79 38.67
C LYS A 275 2.01 -5.19 38.50
N ALA A 276 2.81 -4.26 37.96
CA ALA A 276 4.22 -4.50 37.70
C ALA A 276 5.01 -4.90 38.97
N ASN A 277 4.62 -4.34 40.12
CA ASN A 277 5.27 -4.56 41.43
C ASN A 277 4.87 -5.85 42.15
N VAL A 278 3.91 -6.64 41.64
CA VAL A 278 3.57 -7.94 42.23
C VAL A 278 4.71 -8.92 41.98
N ASP A 279 5.29 -9.50 43.03
CA ASP A 279 6.37 -10.48 42.88
C ASP A 279 5.82 -11.84 42.43
N ILE A 280 6.13 -12.23 41.20
CA ILE A 280 5.76 -13.53 40.63
C ILE A 280 6.90 -14.55 40.70
N SER A 281 8.05 -14.17 41.26
CA SER A 281 9.25 -15.01 41.25
C SER A 281 9.05 -16.33 42.00
N GLY A 282 8.25 -16.29 43.06
CA GLY A 282 7.88 -17.43 43.91
C GLY A 282 6.78 -18.34 43.36
N LEU A 283 6.09 -17.94 42.28
CA LEU A 283 5.04 -18.75 41.68
C LEU A 283 5.59 -20.04 41.08
N ASN A 284 4.74 -21.07 41.05
CA ASN A 284 4.99 -22.34 40.40
C ASN A 284 5.16 -22.14 38.88
N PRO A 285 5.91 -23.02 38.19
CA PRO A 285 6.36 -22.78 36.81
C PRO A 285 5.24 -22.43 35.81
N GLN A 286 4.11 -23.14 35.80
CA GLN A 286 3.01 -22.88 34.87
C GLN A 286 2.30 -21.57 35.25
N SER A 287 1.98 -21.40 36.52
CA SER A 287 1.36 -20.18 37.08
C SER A 287 2.18 -18.93 36.82
N LYS A 288 3.51 -19.03 36.87
CA LYS A 288 4.43 -17.92 36.61
C LYS A 288 4.35 -17.42 35.17
N VAL A 289 4.21 -18.34 34.20
CA VAL A 289 4.06 -17.97 32.78
C VAL A 289 2.73 -17.24 32.57
N VAL A 290 1.64 -17.75 33.14
CA VAL A 290 0.33 -17.10 33.04
C VAL A 290 0.33 -15.73 33.74
N ALA A 291 0.91 -15.61 34.93
CA ALA A 291 1.02 -14.34 35.66
C ALA A 291 1.90 -13.32 34.91
N GLN A 292 2.97 -13.76 34.24
CA GLN A 292 3.77 -12.89 33.38
C GLN A 292 2.94 -12.36 32.21
N ALA A 293 2.12 -13.20 31.57
CA ALA A 293 1.20 -12.77 30.53
C ALA A 293 0.17 -11.75 31.03
N MET A 294 -0.33 -11.90 32.26
CA MET A 294 -1.22 -10.91 32.87
C MET A 294 -0.52 -9.56 33.16
N LYS A 295 0.81 -9.52 33.29
CA LYS A 295 1.56 -8.25 33.35
C LYS A 295 1.75 -7.64 31.97
N ASP A 296 2.08 -8.48 30.99
CA ASP A 296 2.50 -8.03 29.66
C ASP A 296 1.33 -7.71 28.73
N TYR A 297 0.29 -8.54 28.72
CA TYR A 297 -0.88 -8.44 27.83
C TYR A 297 -2.19 -8.19 28.58
N GLY A 298 -2.18 -8.44 29.89
CA GLY A 298 -3.34 -8.20 30.75
C GLY A 298 -4.45 -9.24 30.58
N VAL A 299 -5.60 -8.89 31.15
CA VAL A 299 -6.85 -9.63 31.06
C VAL A 299 -7.95 -8.74 30.50
N ILE A 300 -8.88 -9.31 29.75
CA ILE A 300 -10.01 -8.60 29.14
C ILE A 300 -11.30 -9.05 29.80
N VAL A 301 -12.12 -8.09 30.24
CA VAL A 301 -13.51 -8.35 30.69
C VAL A 301 -14.33 -8.78 29.47
N ALA A 302 -14.55 -10.08 29.32
CA ALA A 302 -15.20 -10.64 28.14
C ALA A 302 -16.65 -11.07 28.42
N ASP A 303 -16.95 -11.46 29.66
CA ASP A 303 -18.22 -12.08 29.98
C ASP A 303 -18.75 -11.74 31.38
N ASN A 304 -20.02 -12.09 31.57
CA ASN A 304 -20.71 -12.11 32.84
C ASN A 304 -20.41 -13.42 33.57
N GLY A 305 -19.92 -13.31 34.80
CA GLY A 305 -19.63 -14.49 35.61
C GLY A 305 -19.18 -14.10 37.00
N SER A 306 -18.32 -14.91 37.61
CA SER A 306 -17.73 -14.55 38.90
C SER A 306 -16.51 -13.64 38.71
N ASN A 307 -16.22 -12.79 39.70
CA ASN A 307 -15.12 -11.81 39.57
C ASN A 307 -13.77 -12.51 39.43
N PHE A 308 -13.00 -12.14 38.39
CA PHE A 308 -11.66 -12.65 38.08
C PHE A 308 -11.60 -14.17 37.86
N TYR A 309 -12.65 -14.73 37.27
CA TYR A 309 -12.60 -16.10 36.74
C TYR A 309 -11.97 -16.02 35.35
N ALA A 310 -10.78 -16.58 35.20
CA ALA A 310 -10.06 -16.63 33.93
C ALA A 310 -10.24 -17.98 33.27
N SER A 311 -10.71 -17.98 32.02
CA SER A 311 -10.93 -19.23 31.29
C SER A 311 -9.66 -19.72 30.62
N GLY A 312 -9.52 -21.04 30.57
CA GLY A 312 -8.45 -21.70 29.87
C GLY A 312 -8.97 -22.95 29.16
N ALA A 313 -8.17 -23.46 28.24
CA ALA A 313 -8.43 -24.72 27.61
C ALA A 313 -8.31 -25.85 28.62
N SER A 314 -9.23 -26.83 28.56
CA SER A 314 -9.15 -28.00 29.44
C SER A 314 -7.86 -28.80 29.26
N TYR A 315 -7.33 -28.79 28.04
CA TYR A 315 -6.13 -29.50 27.61
C TYR A 315 -5.67 -28.94 26.26
N SER A 316 -4.48 -29.34 25.81
CA SER A 316 -4.06 -29.15 24.42
C SER A 316 -4.25 -30.42 23.61
N VAL A 317 -4.47 -30.26 22.30
CA VAL A 317 -4.54 -31.35 21.33
C VAL A 317 -3.55 -31.13 20.18
N ASP A 318 -3.17 -32.21 19.49
CA ASP A 318 -2.43 -32.15 18.24
C ASP A 318 -3.34 -31.86 17.02
N ALA A 319 -2.74 -31.78 15.82
CA ALA A 319 -3.46 -31.61 14.57
C ALA A 319 -4.47 -32.73 14.26
N GLY A 320 -4.28 -33.93 14.84
CA GLY A 320 -5.20 -35.05 14.75
C GLY A 320 -6.30 -35.02 15.82
N ASN A 321 -6.44 -33.92 16.58
CA ASN A 321 -7.36 -33.77 17.70
C ASN A 321 -7.11 -34.75 18.86
N ASN A 322 -5.89 -35.26 19.01
CA ASN A 322 -5.52 -36.13 20.12
C ASN A 322 -4.99 -35.32 21.29
N PHE A 323 -5.38 -35.66 22.51
CA PHE A 323 -4.84 -35.06 23.74
C PHE A 323 -3.31 -35.13 23.80
N THR A 324 -2.65 -33.99 24.02
CA THR A 324 -1.18 -33.90 24.11
C THR A 324 -0.68 -33.44 25.47
N LEU A 325 -1.25 -32.36 26.03
CA LEU A 325 -0.79 -31.74 27.26
C LEU A 325 -1.97 -31.40 28.18
N THR A 326 -1.73 -31.49 29.49
CA THR A 326 -2.68 -31.14 30.55
C THR A 326 -2.03 -30.19 31.54
N TRP A 327 -2.85 -29.54 32.36
CA TRP A 327 -2.39 -28.73 33.49
C TRP A 327 -1.82 -29.60 34.61
N SER A 328 -1.10 -28.97 35.54
CA SER A 328 -0.83 -29.51 36.88
C SER A 328 -1.67 -28.75 37.89
N ASP A 329 -2.59 -29.43 38.59
CA ASP A 329 -3.45 -28.76 39.58
C ASP A 329 -2.64 -28.27 40.78
N ALA A 330 -1.61 -29.01 41.18
CA ALA A 330 -0.67 -28.59 42.21
C ALA A 330 0.18 -27.37 41.78
N ASP A 331 0.18 -27.00 40.50
CA ASP A 331 0.78 -25.77 40.01
C ASP A 331 -0.27 -24.65 39.97
N ILE A 332 -1.28 -24.78 39.11
CA ILE A 332 -2.23 -23.72 38.76
C ILE A 332 -3.20 -23.40 39.90
N GLN A 333 -3.71 -24.43 40.58
CA GLN A 333 -4.76 -24.31 41.59
C GLN A 333 -4.21 -24.09 43.02
N ASP A 334 -2.88 -24.10 43.19
CA ASP A 334 -2.24 -23.90 44.48
C ASP A 334 -2.50 -22.49 45.04
N SER A 335 -2.92 -22.40 46.30
CA SER A 335 -3.31 -21.13 46.94
C SER A 335 -2.15 -20.29 47.52
N THR A 336 -0.94 -20.81 47.49
CA THR A 336 0.26 -20.21 48.08
C THR A 336 1.29 -19.86 47.01
N ARG A 337 1.42 -20.69 45.99
CA ARG A 337 2.39 -20.55 44.89
C ARG A 337 1.76 -20.69 43.50
N GLY A 338 0.47 -20.99 43.41
CA GLY A 338 -0.27 -21.01 42.14
C GLY A 338 -0.98 -19.70 41.84
N LEU A 339 -1.80 -19.67 40.78
CA LEU A 339 -2.55 -18.47 40.41
C LEU A 339 -3.55 -18.02 41.48
N LYS A 340 -4.02 -18.94 42.33
CA LYS A 340 -4.91 -18.65 43.47
C LYS A 340 -4.23 -17.91 44.62
N SER A 341 -2.92 -17.66 44.56
CA SER A 341 -2.23 -16.78 45.51
C SER A 341 -2.44 -15.30 45.20
N LEU A 342 -2.81 -14.95 43.97
CA LEU A 342 -3.09 -13.58 43.54
C LEU A 342 -4.49 -13.15 44.00
N THR A 343 -4.67 -11.86 44.31
CA THR A 343 -5.96 -11.29 44.71
C THR A 343 -6.43 -10.19 43.77
N PHE A 344 -7.68 -9.71 43.94
CA PHE A 344 -8.23 -8.65 43.10
C PHE A 344 -7.42 -7.35 43.24
N SER A 345 -6.89 -7.07 44.43
CA SER A 345 -6.06 -5.89 44.69
C SER A 345 -4.68 -5.93 44.02
N ASP A 346 -4.24 -7.08 43.49
CA ASP A 346 -3.03 -7.20 42.68
C ASP A 346 -3.22 -6.66 41.25
N PHE A 347 -4.45 -6.40 40.82
CA PHE A 347 -4.76 -5.92 39.48
C PHE A 347 -5.05 -4.42 39.43
N GLU A 348 -4.88 -3.85 38.25
CA GLU A 348 -5.24 -2.47 37.93
C GLU A 348 -5.86 -2.38 36.53
N VAL A 349 -6.79 -1.46 36.33
CA VAL A 349 -7.33 -1.12 35.01
C VAL A 349 -6.33 -0.23 34.28
N VAL A 350 -6.04 -0.52 33.00
CA VAL A 350 -5.14 0.28 32.17
C VAL A 350 -5.90 1.11 31.15
N ASP A 351 -5.36 2.28 30.82
CA ASP A 351 -5.84 3.12 29.73
C ASP A 351 -5.02 2.85 28.47
N THR A 352 -5.67 2.26 27.48
CA THR A 352 -5.10 1.93 26.17
C THR A 352 -5.26 3.06 25.16
N THR A 353 -5.74 4.24 25.56
CA THR A 353 -5.76 5.43 24.68
C THR A 353 -4.34 5.74 24.20
N PRO A 354 -4.13 6.05 22.90
CA PRO A 354 -2.82 6.47 22.41
C PRO A 354 -2.28 7.66 23.21
N VAL A 355 -0.98 7.67 23.50
CA VAL A 355 -0.29 8.80 24.14
C VAL A 355 0.86 9.23 23.25
N VAL A 356 0.98 10.53 23.00
CA VAL A 356 2.15 11.10 22.31
C VAL A 356 3.09 11.67 23.36
N THR A 357 4.34 11.21 23.33
CA THR A 357 5.40 11.63 24.27
C THR A 357 6.50 12.42 23.59
N GLY A 358 6.54 12.44 22.24
CA GLY A 358 7.44 13.30 21.49
C GLY A 358 7.34 13.12 19.99
N LEU A 359 7.99 14.04 19.27
CA LEU A 359 8.15 14.01 17.82
C LEU A 359 9.65 14.02 17.50
N SER A 360 10.07 13.24 16.51
CA SER A 360 11.46 13.28 16.02
C SER A 360 11.85 14.66 15.48
N ALA A 361 10.87 15.44 15.03
CA ALA A 361 11.01 16.84 14.67
C ALA A 361 9.73 17.60 15.06
N SER A 362 9.87 18.70 15.80
CA SER A 362 8.78 19.62 16.15
C SER A 362 8.47 20.63 15.03
N SER A 363 9.12 20.49 13.87
CA SER A 363 8.79 21.24 12.66
C SER A 363 9.19 20.53 11.38
N GLY A 364 8.50 20.84 10.28
CA GLY A 364 8.78 20.26 8.96
C GLY A 364 7.79 20.75 7.89
N SER A 365 8.16 20.59 6.62
CA SER A 365 7.29 20.87 5.47
C SER A 365 6.36 19.70 5.16
N ALA A 366 5.29 19.93 4.41
CA ALA A 366 4.48 18.85 3.84
C ALA A 366 5.36 17.87 3.05
N GLY A 367 5.10 16.57 3.19
CA GLY A 367 5.90 15.49 2.61
C GLY A 367 7.12 15.08 3.45
N ALA A 368 7.50 15.84 4.49
CA ALA A 368 8.49 15.37 5.46
C ALA A 368 7.96 14.15 6.23
N THR A 369 8.86 13.26 6.65
CA THR A 369 8.50 12.16 7.55
C THR A 369 8.87 12.52 8.98
N VAL A 370 7.92 12.35 9.90
CA VAL A 370 8.10 12.55 11.34
C VAL A 370 7.83 11.22 12.04
N THR A 371 8.72 10.82 12.94
CA THR A 371 8.43 9.72 13.88
C THR A 371 7.74 10.30 15.11
N VAL A 372 6.54 9.82 15.38
CA VAL A 372 5.78 10.08 16.61
C VAL A 372 6.17 9.01 17.61
N ALA A 373 6.71 9.43 18.76
CA ALA A 373 7.01 8.59 19.90
C ALA A 373 5.86 8.66 20.92
N GLY A 374 5.58 7.55 21.60
CA GLY A 374 4.40 7.45 22.44
C GLY A 374 4.18 6.09 23.09
N LEU A 375 2.91 5.79 23.36
CA LEU A 375 2.43 4.53 23.95
C LEU A 375 1.12 4.14 23.27
N ASN A 376 0.79 2.84 23.30
CA ASN A 376 -0.47 2.28 22.81
C ASN A 376 -0.70 2.54 21.30
N PHE A 377 0.34 2.47 20.49
CA PHE A 377 0.23 2.57 19.03
C PHE A 377 -0.04 1.22 18.36
N SER A 378 0.18 0.11 19.06
CA SER A 378 -0.24 -1.22 18.62
C SER A 378 -1.66 -1.56 19.11
N GLY A 379 -2.26 -2.65 18.61
CA GLY A 379 -3.57 -3.13 19.06
C GLY A 379 -4.78 -2.52 18.34
N ALA A 380 -4.58 -1.50 17.50
CA ALA A 380 -5.64 -0.85 16.74
C ALA A 380 -6.10 -1.63 15.50
N ALA A 381 -5.59 -2.84 15.23
CA ALA A 381 -6.00 -3.68 14.11
C ALA A 381 -5.95 -2.94 12.74
N GLY A 382 -4.80 -2.37 12.43
CA GLY A 382 -4.58 -1.53 11.25
C GLY A 382 -5.36 -0.21 11.21
N ARG A 383 -6.11 0.18 12.25
CA ARG A 383 -6.96 1.40 12.29
C ARG A 383 -6.33 2.52 13.10
N LEU A 384 -5.03 2.73 12.91
CA LEU A 384 -4.32 3.87 13.49
C LEU A 384 -4.19 5.00 12.46
N SER A 385 -4.41 6.23 12.89
CA SER A 385 -4.19 7.43 12.08
C SER A 385 -3.42 8.47 12.88
N VAL A 386 -2.65 9.30 12.18
CA VAL A 386 -1.94 10.43 12.76
C VAL A 386 -2.52 11.71 12.16
N LEU A 387 -2.92 12.64 13.02
CA LEU A 387 -3.53 13.91 12.65
C LEU A 387 -2.55 15.04 12.97
N PHE A 388 -2.29 15.92 12.01
CA PHE A 388 -1.61 17.19 12.22
C PHE A 388 -2.67 18.29 12.34
N GLY A 389 -3.00 18.64 13.58
CA GLY A 389 -4.21 19.41 13.88
C GLY A 389 -5.45 18.60 13.51
N GLY A 390 -6.23 19.07 12.54
CA GLY A 390 -7.40 18.37 12.01
C GLY A 390 -7.14 17.54 10.75
N VAL A 391 -5.93 17.56 10.19
CA VAL A 391 -5.62 16.96 8.88
C VAL A 391 -4.88 15.64 9.06
N ALA A 392 -5.39 14.56 8.48
CA ALA A 392 -4.71 13.27 8.51
C ALA A 392 -3.39 13.29 7.74
N ALA A 393 -2.37 12.64 8.28
CA ALA A 393 -1.12 12.35 7.60
C ALA A 393 -1.38 11.59 6.29
N THR A 394 -0.57 11.84 5.26
CA THR A 394 -0.76 11.22 3.94
C THR A 394 -0.38 9.74 3.92
N SER A 395 0.49 9.33 4.83
CA SER A 395 0.85 7.93 5.10
C SER A 395 1.20 7.77 6.57
N VAL A 396 0.85 6.63 7.14
CA VAL A 396 1.16 6.22 8.51
C VAL A 396 1.69 4.80 8.46
N THR A 397 2.85 4.57 9.10
CA THR A 397 3.43 3.24 9.28
C THR A 397 3.69 3.05 10.77
N VAL A 398 3.03 2.05 11.36
CA VAL A 398 3.28 1.67 12.75
C VAL A 398 4.57 0.85 12.80
N VAL A 399 5.56 1.31 13.57
CA VAL A 399 6.86 0.62 13.68
C VAL A 399 6.79 -0.38 14.82
N ASP A 400 6.44 0.10 16.01
CA ASP A 400 6.23 -0.67 17.23
C ASP A 400 5.14 0.00 18.10
N ASP A 401 4.92 -0.48 19.33
CA ASP A 401 3.85 0.07 20.20
C ASP A 401 4.10 1.51 20.67
N SER A 402 5.34 1.97 20.62
CA SER A 402 5.79 3.29 21.05
C SER A 402 6.26 4.19 19.91
N HIS A 403 6.32 3.68 18.66
CA HIS A 403 6.75 4.47 17.51
C HIS A 403 5.88 4.28 16.27
N VAL A 404 5.50 5.40 15.66
CA VAL A 404 4.80 5.48 14.37
C VAL A 404 5.50 6.50 13.49
N THR A 405 5.76 6.19 12.23
CA THR A 405 6.19 7.20 11.26
C THR A 405 4.99 7.73 10.48
N ALA A 406 4.90 9.06 10.34
CA ALA A 406 3.84 9.74 9.62
C ALA A 406 4.42 10.74 8.61
N VAL A 407 3.84 10.78 7.43
CA VAL A 407 4.17 11.79 6.40
C VAL A 407 3.32 13.03 6.63
N VAL A 408 3.99 14.15 6.91
CA VAL A 408 3.39 15.46 7.22
C VAL A 408 2.47 15.88 6.07
N PRO A 409 1.17 16.13 6.32
CA PRO A 409 0.25 16.57 5.28
C PRO A 409 0.46 18.05 4.94
N ALA A 410 -0.30 18.58 3.98
CA ALA A 410 -0.33 20.03 3.76
C ALA A 410 -0.97 20.74 4.96
N GLY A 411 -0.35 21.82 5.42
CA GLY A 411 -0.85 22.65 6.51
C GLY A 411 0.04 23.85 6.81
N THR A 412 -0.40 24.69 7.74
CA THR A 412 0.28 25.94 8.12
C THR A 412 0.21 26.19 9.62
N GLY A 413 1.12 27.01 10.15
CA GLY A 413 1.12 27.41 11.56
C GLY A 413 1.60 26.31 12.49
N THR A 414 1.30 26.44 13.79
CA THR A 414 1.57 25.39 14.77
C THR A 414 0.30 24.63 15.10
N VAL A 415 0.40 23.30 15.05
CA VAL A 415 -0.68 22.36 15.33
C VAL A 415 -0.22 21.28 16.29
N ASP A 416 -1.16 20.52 16.85
CA ASP A 416 -0.87 19.35 17.68
C ASP A 416 -0.91 18.08 16.82
N VAL A 417 0.09 17.20 16.97
CA VAL A 417 0.17 15.92 16.26
C VAL A 417 -0.44 14.82 17.11
N ARG A 418 -1.67 14.42 16.79
CA ARG A 418 -2.42 13.46 17.59
C ARG A 418 -2.47 12.09 16.93
N VAL A 419 -2.42 11.03 17.73
CA VAL A 419 -2.61 9.66 17.28
C VAL A 419 -4.04 9.24 17.62
N GLN A 420 -4.78 8.79 16.62
CA GLN A 420 -6.16 8.32 16.75
C GLN A 420 -6.21 6.82 16.43
N SER A 421 -6.72 6.04 17.37
CA SER A 421 -6.98 4.60 17.27
C SER A 421 -8.48 4.36 17.09
N GLY A 422 -8.87 3.79 15.95
CA GLY A 422 -10.23 3.39 15.61
C GLY A 422 -10.76 4.03 14.32
N VAL A 423 -11.97 3.66 13.93
CA VAL A 423 -12.66 4.19 12.74
C VAL A 423 -13.65 5.28 13.09
N THR A 424 -13.73 6.34 12.28
CA THR A 424 -14.59 7.51 12.49
C THR A 424 -16.08 7.19 12.35
N ALA A 425 -16.59 6.40 13.28
CA ALA A 425 -17.98 6.05 13.51
C ALA A 425 -18.24 6.09 15.02
N SER A 426 -19.51 6.16 15.42
CA SER A 426 -19.92 6.25 16.81
C SER A 426 -21.02 5.23 17.12
N ASP A 427 -20.97 4.67 18.33
CA ASP A 427 -22.07 3.99 18.99
C ASP A 427 -22.15 4.60 20.38
N ALA A 428 -23.36 5.01 20.81
CA ALA A 428 -23.57 5.60 22.12
C ALA A 428 -23.20 4.65 23.27
N ARG A 429 -23.11 3.33 23.03
CA ARG A 429 -22.69 2.31 23.99
C ARG A 429 -21.17 2.15 24.08
N ASN A 430 -20.39 2.65 23.13
CA ASN A 430 -18.93 2.66 23.24
C ASN A 430 -18.48 3.82 24.15
N ILE A 431 -17.57 3.57 25.10
CA ILE A 431 -17.03 4.64 25.98
C ILE A 431 -15.93 5.48 25.32
N LYS A 432 -15.40 5.05 24.18
CA LYS A 432 -14.40 5.79 23.40
C LYS A 432 -14.98 6.26 22.07
N ASN A 433 -14.37 7.28 21.49
CA ASN A 433 -14.66 7.73 20.13
C ASN A 433 -13.32 8.09 19.47
N PRO A 434 -12.98 7.54 18.29
CA PRO A 434 -13.72 6.59 17.42
C PRO A 434 -14.07 5.21 18.01
N VAL A 435 -14.97 4.47 17.34
CA VAL A 435 -15.25 3.04 17.61
C VAL A 435 -14.18 2.12 17.02
N PHE A 436 -14.15 0.87 17.51
CA PHE A 436 -13.12 -0.12 17.18
C PHE A 436 -11.69 0.38 17.38
N GLY A 437 -11.50 1.16 18.44
CA GLY A 437 -10.21 1.63 18.89
C GLY A 437 -10.33 2.35 20.22
N TYR A 438 -9.20 2.88 20.69
CA TYR A 438 -9.07 3.39 22.05
C TYR A 438 -9.21 4.92 22.17
N GLY A 439 -9.58 5.59 21.08
CA GLY A 439 -9.80 7.03 21.06
C GLY A 439 -8.64 7.81 20.45
N THR A 440 -8.54 9.09 20.77
CA THR A 440 -7.46 9.96 20.27
C THR A 440 -6.61 10.45 21.43
N SER A 441 -5.30 10.54 21.19
CA SER A 441 -4.36 11.07 22.17
C SER A 441 -4.75 12.46 22.66
N ALA A 442 -4.47 12.71 23.94
CA ALA A 442 -4.59 14.03 24.53
C ALA A 442 -3.62 15.02 23.86
N VAL A 443 -3.96 16.30 23.92
CA VAL A 443 -3.05 17.38 23.51
C VAL A 443 -2.03 17.61 24.61
N THR A 444 -0.77 17.71 24.24
CA THR A 444 0.38 17.89 25.13
C THR A 444 1.40 18.85 24.53
N ALA A 445 2.33 19.37 25.31
CA ALA A 445 3.43 20.17 24.73
C ALA A 445 4.35 19.34 23.82
N ALA A 446 4.40 18.02 24.02
CA ALA A 446 5.27 17.10 23.30
C ALA A 446 4.81 16.80 21.86
N ASP A 447 3.53 17.03 21.56
CA ASP A 447 2.95 16.82 20.23
C ASP A 447 2.90 18.09 19.37
N ARG A 448 3.39 19.23 19.87
CA ARG A 448 3.38 20.47 19.09
C ARG A 448 4.31 20.38 17.89
N PHE A 449 3.72 20.53 16.72
CA PHE A 449 4.41 20.58 15.44
C PHE A 449 4.14 21.91 14.74
N THR A 450 5.19 22.64 14.43
CA THR A 450 5.10 23.84 13.61
C THR A 450 5.40 23.48 12.17
N TYR A 451 4.46 23.73 11.26
CA TYR A 451 4.77 23.66 9.85
C TYR A 451 5.97 24.57 9.57
N GLY A 452 7.09 23.93 9.28
CA GLY A 452 8.40 24.54 9.28
C GLY A 452 8.47 25.50 8.10
N GLY A 453 8.56 26.78 8.40
CA GLY A 453 8.93 27.81 7.45
C GLY A 453 10.37 27.60 6.97
N THR A 454 10.58 26.66 6.04
CA THR A 454 11.08 27.19 4.78
C THR A 454 9.88 27.84 4.13
N THR A 455 10.06 29.03 3.57
CA THR A 455 9.24 29.42 2.43
C THR A 455 9.25 28.24 1.45
N GLY A 456 8.30 27.30 1.57
CA GLY A 456 7.65 26.78 0.38
C GLY A 456 7.33 28.05 -0.40
N PRO A 457 7.80 28.16 -1.65
CA PRO A 457 7.81 29.43 -2.33
C PRO A 457 6.43 30.05 -2.19
N THR A 458 6.37 31.29 -1.68
CA THR A 458 5.09 31.97 -1.45
C THR A 458 4.20 31.71 -2.65
N ALA A 459 2.99 31.20 -2.40
CA ALA A 459 2.06 30.94 -3.47
C ALA A 459 1.86 32.25 -4.23
N ALA A 460 2.32 32.28 -5.48
CA ALA A 460 2.31 33.48 -6.28
C ALA A 460 1.76 33.14 -7.65
N ALA A 461 0.99 34.07 -8.19
CA ALA A 461 0.45 33.97 -9.53
C ALA A 461 0.73 35.27 -10.26
N ALA A 462 1.51 35.20 -11.33
CA ALA A 462 1.69 36.30 -12.26
C ALA A 462 1.14 35.89 -13.63
N PHE A 463 0.02 36.48 -14.03
CA PHE A 463 -0.59 36.20 -15.33
C PHE A 463 0.32 36.69 -16.46
N VAL A 464 0.64 35.79 -17.39
CA VAL A 464 1.52 36.05 -18.53
C VAL A 464 0.69 36.49 -19.73
N GLY A 465 -0.42 35.82 -20.00
CA GLY A 465 -1.28 36.16 -21.13
C GLY A 465 -2.24 35.06 -21.52
N THR A 466 -3.04 35.37 -22.55
CA THR A 466 -3.96 34.42 -23.19
C THR A 466 -3.48 34.16 -24.61
N ASP A 467 -3.31 32.89 -24.97
CA ASP A 467 -3.16 32.49 -26.37
C ASP A 467 -4.52 32.09 -26.95
N THR A 468 -4.80 32.59 -28.15
CA THR A 468 -6.01 32.24 -28.94
C THR A 468 -5.66 31.70 -30.32
N THR A 469 -4.36 31.53 -30.62
CA THR A 469 -3.88 31.23 -31.98
C THR A 469 -3.39 29.80 -32.13
N ASP A 470 -2.82 29.19 -31.08
CA ASP A 470 -2.24 27.86 -31.16
C ASP A 470 -3.28 26.75 -31.08
N GLN A 471 -4.52 27.03 -30.68
CA GLN A 471 -5.60 26.05 -30.59
C GLN A 471 -5.16 24.80 -29.80
N GLY A 472 -5.28 23.58 -30.33
CA GLY A 472 -4.80 22.37 -29.66
C GLY A 472 -3.30 22.08 -29.79
N ASN A 473 -2.50 22.96 -30.40
CA ASN A 473 -1.10 22.73 -30.79
C ASN A 473 -0.08 23.03 -29.67
N TRP A 474 -0.25 22.40 -28.50
CA TRP A 474 0.54 22.75 -27.33
C TRP A 474 2.04 22.49 -27.47
N ARG A 475 2.46 21.46 -28.22
CA ARG A 475 3.85 20.96 -28.22
C ARG A 475 4.91 21.97 -28.66
N LYS A 476 4.53 23.03 -29.38
CA LYS A 476 5.46 24.06 -29.86
C LYS A 476 5.62 25.22 -28.89
N ALA A 477 4.65 25.42 -27.99
CA ALA A 477 4.51 26.65 -27.21
C ALA A 477 4.39 26.40 -25.69
N PHE A 478 3.94 25.22 -25.28
CA PHE A 478 3.61 24.88 -23.89
C PHE A 478 4.08 23.46 -23.54
N GLY A 479 4.24 23.16 -22.26
CA GLY A 479 4.31 21.77 -21.79
C GLY A 479 5.66 21.08 -22.03
N ALA A 480 6.75 21.84 -22.18
CA ALA A 480 8.09 21.30 -22.36
C ALA A 480 8.52 20.40 -21.19
N ASP A 481 8.16 20.79 -19.97
CA ASP A 481 8.53 20.08 -18.75
C ASP A 481 7.54 18.95 -18.44
N GLY A 482 6.26 19.16 -18.76
CA GLY A 482 5.21 18.17 -18.56
C GLY A 482 3.81 18.63 -18.95
N TYR A 483 2.84 17.73 -18.83
CA TYR A 483 1.46 17.96 -19.22
C TYR A 483 0.49 16.94 -18.59
N ASN A 484 -0.78 17.34 -18.50
CA ASN A 484 -1.92 16.48 -18.22
C ASN A 484 -3.06 16.84 -19.17
N ILE A 485 -3.41 15.92 -20.08
CA ILE A 485 -4.42 16.11 -21.12
C ILE A 485 -5.67 15.32 -20.74
N ALA A 486 -6.81 16.00 -20.62
CA ALA A 486 -8.06 15.35 -20.26
C ALA A 486 -8.52 14.37 -21.36
N GLY A 487 -8.88 13.16 -20.97
CA GLY A 487 -9.40 12.15 -21.90
C GLY A 487 -8.33 11.41 -22.71
N ASP A 488 -7.04 11.74 -22.58
CA ASP A 488 -5.95 10.95 -23.16
C ASP A 488 -5.56 9.80 -22.22
N SER A 489 -5.94 8.57 -22.57
CA SER A 489 -5.62 7.36 -21.81
C SER A 489 -4.28 6.72 -22.21
N GLY A 490 -3.48 7.38 -23.05
CA GLY A 490 -2.17 6.88 -23.46
C GLY A 490 -1.18 6.82 -22.29
N ALA A 491 -0.29 5.82 -22.28
CA ALA A 491 0.69 5.62 -21.20
C ALA A 491 1.69 6.78 -21.01
N ALA A 492 1.73 7.74 -21.94
CA ALA A 492 2.54 8.96 -21.84
C ALA A 492 1.81 10.12 -21.13
N ASN A 493 0.56 9.93 -20.69
CA ASN A 493 -0.26 10.94 -20.02
C ASN A 493 -0.80 10.44 -18.65
N PRO A 494 -0.74 11.25 -17.58
CA PRO A 494 -0.01 12.52 -17.48
C PRO A 494 1.51 12.30 -17.42
N LYS A 495 2.27 13.31 -17.86
CA LYS A 495 3.71 13.42 -17.62
C LYS A 495 3.96 14.64 -16.75
N LEU A 496 4.04 14.48 -15.44
CA LEU A 496 4.31 15.60 -14.53
C LEU A 496 5.83 15.80 -14.34
N PRO A 497 6.33 17.05 -14.32
CA PRO A 497 7.72 17.31 -13.97
C PRO A 497 7.98 17.02 -12.49
N SER A 498 9.24 16.74 -12.12
CA SER A 498 9.60 16.39 -10.74
C SER A 498 9.31 17.48 -9.71
N TYR A 499 9.17 18.73 -10.16
CA TYR A 499 8.83 19.88 -9.33
C TYR A 499 7.32 20.07 -9.13
N ALA A 500 6.44 19.25 -9.72
CA ALA A 500 4.99 19.44 -9.66
C ALA A 500 4.24 18.19 -9.21
N THR A 501 3.27 18.37 -8.31
CA THR A 501 2.18 17.41 -8.08
C THR A 501 0.86 18.04 -8.49
N LEU A 502 -0.07 17.23 -9.01
CA LEU A 502 -1.35 17.69 -9.52
C LEU A 502 -2.46 16.72 -9.14
N ALA A 503 -3.52 17.22 -8.51
CA ALA A 503 -4.78 16.50 -8.31
C ALA A 503 -5.96 17.27 -8.94
N VAL A 504 -6.90 16.55 -9.55
CA VAL A 504 -8.12 17.12 -10.12
C VAL A 504 -9.27 16.78 -9.19
N ASN A 505 -9.84 17.78 -8.52
CA ASN A 505 -10.81 17.60 -7.45
C ASN A 505 -12.19 18.13 -7.88
N GLY A 506 -13.23 17.31 -7.71
CA GLY A 506 -14.61 17.71 -8.00
C GLY A 506 -14.96 17.82 -9.49
N ALA A 507 -14.13 17.25 -10.38
CA ALA A 507 -14.41 17.16 -11.82
C ALA A 507 -14.61 15.71 -12.27
N SER A 508 -15.46 15.51 -13.26
CA SER A 508 -15.51 14.28 -14.06
C SER A 508 -14.74 14.48 -15.37
N THR A 509 -14.30 13.40 -16.01
CA THR A 509 -13.70 13.47 -17.35
C THR A 509 -14.76 13.15 -18.41
N TYR A 510 -14.77 13.92 -19.50
CA TYR A 510 -15.59 13.65 -20.68
C TYR A 510 -14.74 13.70 -21.94
N VAL A 511 -15.09 12.86 -22.93
CA VAL A 511 -14.41 12.80 -24.23
C VAL A 511 -15.47 13.02 -25.31
N TRP A 512 -15.42 14.17 -25.97
CA TRP A 512 -16.29 14.45 -27.12
C TRP A 512 -15.82 13.68 -28.36
N ALA A 513 -14.50 13.60 -28.57
CA ALA A 513 -13.92 12.82 -29.66
C ALA A 513 -12.59 12.19 -29.22
N ALA A 514 -12.54 10.86 -29.20
CA ALA A 514 -11.34 10.09 -28.83
C ALA A 514 -10.22 10.18 -29.88
N SER A 515 -10.55 10.52 -31.13
CA SER A 515 -9.61 10.79 -32.21
C SER A 515 -10.21 11.78 -33.20
N THR A 516 -9.45 12.80 -33.61
CA THR A 516 -9.87 13.78 -34.61
C THR A 516 -8.67 14.45 -35.29
N THR A 517 -8.90 15.05 -36.46
CA THR A 517 -7.93 15.90 -37.16
C THR A 517 -8.18 17.40 -36.93
N ASP A 518 -9.27 17.76 -36.24
CA ASP A 518 -9.63 19.15 -35.97
C ASP A 518 -8.52 19.84 -35.14
N PRO A 519 -7.94 20.95 -35.61
CA PRO A 519 -6.83 21.63 -34.94
C PRO A 519 -7.17 22.20 -33.57
N ARG A 520 -8.47 22.36 -33.25
CA ARG A 520 -8.95 22.76 -31.92
C ARG A 520 -8.68 21.68 -30.89
N ALA A 521 -8.74 20.40 -31.23
CA ALA A 521 -8.47 19.33 -30.28
C ALA A 521 -6.97 19.27 -29.90
N LEU A 522 -6.68 19.04 -28.62
CA LEU A 522 -5.31 18.92 -28.11
C LEU A 522 -4.58 17.77 -28.81
N GLN A 523 -3.34 18.01 -29.24
CA GLN A 523 -2.47 16.92 -29.68
C GLN A 523 -2.31 15.90 -28.56
N ASN A 524 -2.48 14.61 -28.84
CA ASN A 524 -2.34 13.58 -27.81
C ASN A 524 -0.88 13.41 -27.36
N ALA A 525 -0.66 12.82 -26.20
CA ALA A 525 0.65 12.58 -25.59
C ALA A 525 1.54 11.62 -26.40
N ALA A 526 0.93 10.67 -27.12
CA ALA A 526 1.63 9.77 -28.02
C ALA A 526 2.11 10.44 -29.33
N ASN A 527 1.67 11.67 -29.61
CA ASN A 527 1.94 12.39 -30.85
C ASN A 527 1.51 11.61 -32.12
N THR A 528 0.40 10.90 -32.03
CA THR A 528 -0.18 10.10 -33.13
C THR A 528 -1.51 10.65 -33.64
N GLY A 529 -2.09 11.64 -32.95
CA GLY A 529 -3.38 12.23 -33.29
C GLY A 529 -3.79 13.34 -32.32
N ARG A 530 -5.10 13.60 -32.21
CA ARG A 530 -5.68 14.59 -31.30
C ARG A 530 -6.86 14.02 -30.53
N VAL A 531 -7.09 14.54 -29.34
CA VAL A 531 -8.23 14.19 -28.49
C VAL A 531 -8.99 15.46 -28.08
N ALA A 532 -10.31 15.43 -28.21
CA ALA A 532 -11.19 16.46 -27.66
C ALA A 532 -11.77 15.93 -26.34
N GLY A 533 -11.02 16.09 -25.25
CA GLY A 533 -11.43 15.71 -23.90
C GLY A 533 -11.41 16.88 -22.93
N THR A 534 -12.09 16.73 -21.80
CA THR A 534 -12.19 17.77 -20.76
C THR A 534 -12.41 17.19 -19.36
N PHE A 535 -11.86 17.87 -18.36
CA PHE A 535 -12.34 17.84 -16.98
C PHE A 535 -13.51 18.82 -16.84
N TYR A 536 -14.64 18.38 -16.30
CA TYR A 536 -15.83 19.22 -16.20
C TYR A 536 -16.58 19.07 -14.88
N SER A 537 -17.32 20.13 -14.52
CA SER A 537 -18.29 20.16 -13.42
C SER A 537 -19.43 21.11 -13.77
N SER A 538 -20.65 20.80 -13.32
CA SER A 538 -21.82 21.68 -13.53
C SER A 538 -21.73 22.98 -12.72
N LYS A 539 -20.97 22.98 -11.61
CA LYS A 539 -20.80 24.13 -10.72
C LYS A 539 -19.36 24.63 -10.70
N ALA A 540 -18.47 23.87 -10.08
CA ALA A 540 -17.07 24.23 -9.95
C ALA A 540 -16.22 22.98 -9.69
N PHE A 541 -14.93 23.08 -9.98
CA PHE A 541 -13.92 22.09 -9.62
C PHE A 541 -12.58 22.80 -9.38
N SER A 542 -11.59 22.09 -8.86
CA SER A 542 -10.25 22.63 -8.68
C SER A 542 -9.16 21.71 -9.23
N LEU A 543 -8.12 22.33 -9.75
CA LEU A 543 -6.83 21.71 -10.00
C LEU A 543 -5.92 22.08 -8.82
N ASP A 544 -5.60 21.11 -7.99
CA ASP A 544 -4.73 21.28 -6.83
C ASP A 544 -3.27 21.03 -7.26
N LEU A 545 -2.51 22.11 -7.39
CA LEU A 545 -1.17 22.14 -7.98
C LEU A 545 -0.14 22.59 -6.93
N ASN A 546 0.79 21.70 -6.59
CA ASN A 546 1.92 22.05 -5.72
C ASN A 546 3.23 22.07 -6.51
N LEU A 547 3.87 23.25 -6.59
CA LEU A 547 5.19 23.45 -7.17
C LEU A 547 6.25 23.45 -6.06
N THR A 548 7.00 22.35 -5.97
CA THR A 548 7.75 21.95 -4.76
C THR A 548 9.18 22.51 -4.68
N ASP A 549 9.70 23.09 -5.76
CA ASP A 549 11.13 23.40 -5.90
C ASP A 549 11.54 24.84 -5.55
N GLY A 550 10.62 25.64 -5.02
CA GLY A 550 10.94 27.03 -4.68
C GLY A 550 10.83 28.03 -5.83
N LYS A 551 10.57 27.60 -7.06
CA LYS A 551 10.69 28.47 -8.24
C LYS A 551 9.34 28.78 -8.87
N ALA A 552 9.30 29.91 -9.57
CA ALA A 552 8.20 30.21 -10.47
C ALA A 552 8.35 29.40 -11.76
N HIS A 553 7.31 28.65 -12.10
CA HIS A 553 7.21 27.87 -13.32
C HIS A 553 6.06 28.38 -14.17
N GLN A 554 6.26 28.39 -15.49
CA GLN A 554 5.18 28.72 -16.39
C GLN A 554 4.19 27.56 -16.48
N VAL A 555 2.92 27.82 -16.20
CA VAL A 555 1.83 26.85 -16.26
C VAL A 555 0.73 27.40 -17.16
N SER A 556 0.34 26.61 -18.15
CA SER A 556 -0.71 26.97 -19.11
C SER A 556 -1.91 26.05 -19.01
N LEU A 557 -3.10 26.64 -18.93
CA LEU A 557 -4.38 25.95 -18.82
C LEU A 557 -5.14 26.10 -20.13
N TYR A 558 -5.59 24.99 -20.70
CA TYR A 558 -6.32 24.99 -21.97
C TYR A 558 -7.82 24.76 -21.75
N ALA A 559 -8.67 25.59 -22.36
CA ALA A 559 -10.13 25.43 -22.35
C ALA A 559 -10.69 25.39 -23.78
N LEU A 560 -11.72 24.57 -24.01
CA LEU A 560 -12.36 24.38 -25.31
C LEU A 560 -13.87 24.15 -25.18
N ASP A 561 -14.66 24.99 -25.86
CA ASP A 561 -16.12 24.84 -25.99
C ASP A 561 -16.42 24.04 -27.27
N TRP A 562 -16.12 22.74 -27.23
CA TRP A 562 -16.12 21.86 -28.40
C TRP A 562 -17.48 21.78 -29.11
N ASP A 563 -18.54 21.60 -28.33
CA ASP A 563 -19.93 21.41 -28.78
C ASP A 563 -20.73 22.73 -28.85
N LEU A 564 -20.04 23.88 -28.77
CA LEU A 564 -20.57 25.23 -28.99
C LEU A 564 -21.75 25.61 -28.08
N ARG A 565 -21.70 25.22 -26.80
CA ARG A 565 -22.77 25.49 -25.83
C ARG A 565 -22.74 26.88 -25.20
N GLY A 566 -21.81 27.73 -25.62
CA GLY A 566 -21.69 29.10 -25.11
C GLY A 566 -21.17 29.15 -23.68
N ARG A 567 -20.21 28.27 -23.36
CA ARG A 567 -19.65 28.16 -22.00
C ARG A 567 -18.93 29.44 -21.59
N THR A 568 -19.13 29.83 -20.34
CA THR A 568 -18.38 30.89 -19.67
C THR A 568 -18.03 30.43 -18.26
N GLU A 569 -16.82 30.75 -17.81
CA GLU A 569 -16.32 30.32 -16.51
C GLU A 569 -15.33 31.34 -15.93
N THR A 570 -15.08 31.22 -14.63
CA THR A 570 -14.06 31.99 -13.92
C THR A 570 -12.93 31.08 -13.49
N ILE A 571 -11.69 31.47 -13.78
CA ILE A 571 -10.47 30.81 -13.33
C ILE A 571 -9.89 31.65 -12.19
N GLN A 572 -9.85 31.11 -10.98
CA GLN A 572 -9.18 31.73 -9.84
C GLN A 572 -7.94 30.93 -9.50
N VAL A 573 -6.79 31.60 -9.41
CA VAL A 573 -5.59 31.03 -8.80
C VAL A 573 -5.60 31.44 -7.33
N VAL A 574 -5.62 30.46 -6.44
CA VAL A 574 -5.79 30.67 -5.00
C VAL A 574 -4.57 30.07 -4.29
N ASP A 575 -4.02 30.78 -3.33
CA ASP A 575 -3.06 30.21 -2.39
C ASP A 575 -3.73 29.08 -1.61
N ALA A 576 -3.23 27.85 -1.74
CA ALA A 576 -3.83 26.68 -1.12
C ALA A 576 -3.69 26.67 0.40
N GLY A 577 -2.66 27.33 0.94
CA GLY A 577 -2.41 27.41 2.38
C GLY A 577 -3.22 28.50 3.08
N THR A 578 -3.39 29.66 2.44
CA THR A 578 -4.10 30.81 3.04
C THR A 578 -5.55 30.97 2.56
N GLY A 579 -5.92 30.36 1.44
CA GLY A 579 -7.20 30.59 0.77
C GLY A 579 -7.31 31.93 0.05
N THR A 580 -6.24 32.73 0.02
CA THR A 580 -6.21 34.03 -0.65
C THR A 580 -6.29 33.86 -2.16
N VAL A 581 -7.19 34.58 -2.83
CA VAL A 581 -7.23 34.62 -4.29
C VAL A 581 -6.08 35.49 -4.81
N LEU A 582 -5.15 34.88 -5.52
CA LEU A 582 -3.94 35.51 -6.07
C LEU A 582 -4.20 36.15 -7.44
N ASP A 583 -5.05 35.53 -8.26
CA ASP A 583 -5.45 36.05 -9.57
C ASP A 583 -6.86 35.55 -9.92
N THR A 584 -7.62 36.32 -10.69
CA THR A 584 -8.95 35.94 -11.20
C THR A 584 -9.09 36.34 -12.66
N ARG A 585 -9.53 35.40 -13.51
CA ARG A 585 -9.79 35.61 -14.93
C ARG A 585 -11.18 35.12 -15.30
N ALA A 586 -11.97 35.98 -15.92
CA ALA A 586 -13.17 35.57 -16.62
C ALA A 586 -12.78 34.96 -17.98
N LEU A 587 -13.38 33.83 -18.34
CA LEU A 587 -13.10 33.11 -19.56
C LEU A 587 -14.39 32.85 -20.34
N SER A 588 -14.42 33.31 -21.59
CA SER A 588 -15.51 33.15 -22.54
C SER A 588 -14.96 33.08 -23.97
N GLY A 589 -15.80 32.67 -24.93
CA GLY A 589 -15.44 32.69 -26.35
C GLY A 589 -14.27 31.77 -26.71
N PHE A 590 -14.20 30.58 -26.11
CA PHE A 590 -13.13 29.59 -26.32
C PHE A 590 -13.59 28.42 -27.22
N GLN A 591 -14.45 28.70 -28.22
CA GLN A 591 -14.91 27.71 -29.20
C GLN A 591 -13.80 27.20 -30.13
N ASN A 592 -12.74 28.01 -30.29
CA ASN A 592 -11.53 27.67 -31.04
C ASN A 592 -10.38 27.21 -30.15
N GLY A 593 -10.62 27.08 -28.83
CA GLY A 593 -9.57 26.82 -27.85
C GLY A 593 -8.88 28.07 -27.35
N LYS A 594 -8.53 28.13 -26.06
CA LYS A 594 -7.70 29.18 -25.48
C LYS A 594 -6.74 28.60 -24.46
N TYR A 595 -5.51 29.12 -24.42
CA TYR A 595 -4.62 28.92 -23.27
C TYR A 595 -4.61 30.17 -22.40
N LEU A 596 -4.62 29.97 -21.09
CA LEU A 596 -4.29 30.99 -20.12
C LEU A 596 -3.01 30.58 -19.43
N THR A 597 -2.04 31.48 -19.38
CA THR A 597 -0.70 31.18 -18.88
C THR A 597 -0.36 32.06 -17.68
N TRP A 598 0.20 31.43 -16.64
CA TRP A 598 0.74 32.12 -15.46
C TRP A 598 2.16 31.65 -15.18
N ASN A 599 2.96 32.51 -14.57
CA ASN A 599 4.11 32.09 -13.77
C ASN A 599 3.59 31.81 -12.36
N LEU A 600 3.59 30.55 -11.96
CA LEU A 600 3.10 30.07 -10.67
C LEU A 600 4.28 29.61 -9.81
N SER A 601 4.24 29.89 -8.52
CA SER A 601 5.12 29.27 -7.53
C SER A 601 4.29 28.82 -6.34
N GLY A 602 4.78 27.84 -5.60
CA GLY A 602 4.15 27.38 -4.35
C GLY A 602 2.98 26.45 -4.58
N HIS A 603 2.16 26.33 -3.55
CA HIS A 603 0.98 25.50 -3.55
C HIS A 603 -0.25 26.34 -3.90
N VAL A 604 -0.83 26.10 -5.08
CA VAL A 604 -1.98 26.85 -5.59
C VAL A 604 -3.14 25.93 -5.94
N LEU A 605 -4.35 26.39 -5.66
CA LEU A 605 -5.58 25.84 -6.21
C LEU A 605 -6.01 26.67 -7.42
N ILE A 606 -6.10 26.05 -8.59
CA ILE A 606 -6.76 26.67 -9.75
C ILE A 606 -8.24 26.26 -9.70
N ARG A 607 -9.08 27.15 -9.17
CA ARG A 607 -10.53 26.94 -9.08
C ARG A 607 -11.20 27.39 -10.37
N VAL A 608 -11.92 26.47 -10.99
CA VAL A 608 -12.68 26.69 -12.22
C VAL A 608 -14.16 26.69 -11.86
N THR A 609 -14.85 27.82 -12.07
CA THR A 609 -16.25 28.00 -11.67
C THR A 609 -17.11 28.34 -12.87
N ASN A 610 -18.18 27.59 -13.09
CA ASN A 610 -19.14 27.86 -14.15
C ASN A 610 -19.89 29.18 -13.86
N THR A 611 -19.90 30.09 -14.82
CA THR A 611 -20.67 31.34 -14.76
C THR A 611 -21.69 31.46 -15.89
N GLY A 612 -21.81 30.41 -16.71
CA GLY A 612 -22.62 30.38 -17.92
C GLY A 612 -23.73 29.32 -17.90
N PRO A 613 -24.35 29.08 -19.06
CA PRO A 613 -25.56 28.26 -19.17
C PRO A 613 -25.34 26.75 -19.11
N SER A 614 -24.08 26.27 -19.12
CA SER A 614 -23.77 24.83 -19.24
C SER A 614 -22.93 24.33 -18.06
N ASN A 615 -21.61 24.22 -18.23
CA ASN A 615 -20.68 23.62 -17.27
C ASN A 615 -19.28 24.25 -17.44
N ALA A 616 -18.47 24.19 -16.39
CA ALA A 616 -17.06 24.56 -16.42
C ALA A 616 -16.23 23.43 -17.06
N VAL A 617 -15.21 23.77 -17.85
CA VAL A 617 -14.44 22.83 -18.66
C VAL A 617 -12.96 23.22 -18.77
N VAL A 618 -12.06 22.27 -18.53
CA VAL A 618 -10.61 22.41 -18.82
C VAL A 618 -10.15 21.20 -19.62
N GLY A 619 -9.50 21.42 -20.76
CA GLY A 619 -8.98 20.36 -21.63
C GLY A 619 -7.60 19.85 -21.23
N GLY A 620 -6.79 20.66 -20.55
CA GLY A 620 -5.49 20.21 -20.05
C GLY A 620 -4.68 21.27 -19.33
N LEU A 621 -3.60 20.83 -18.68
CA LEU A 621 -2.63 21.65 -17.97
C LEU A 621 -1.21 21.33 -18.46
N PHE A 622 -0.40 22.36 -18.72
CA PHE A 622 0.91 22.24 -19.38
C PHE A 622 1.99 22.98 -18.57
N PHE A 623 3.12 22.34 -18.34
CA PHE A 623 4.23 22.82 -17.50
C PHE A 623 5.46 23.18 -18.33
N GLY A 624 6.04 24.34 -18.04
CA GLY A 624 7.17 24.90 -18.78
C GLY A 624 6.73 25.72 -19.98
N ALA A 625 7.50 26.78 -20.25
CA ALA A 625 7.40 27.57 -21.47
C ALA A 625 7.82 26.74 -22.69
N ALA A 626 7.67 27.28 -23.90
CA ALA A 626 8.23 26.69 -25.11
C ALA A 626 9.66 26.18 -24.86
N PRO A 627 10.03 24.96 -25.29
CA PRO A 627 11.37 24.45 -25.11
C PRO A 627 12.37 25.51 -25.58
N ALA A 628 13.41 25.81 -24.78
CA ALA A 628 14.48 26.70 -25.21
C ALA A 628 14.94 26.27 -26.61
N ALA A 629 15.11 27.24 -27.52
CA ALA A 629 15.50 26.97 -28.91
C ALA A 629 16.66 25.95 -28.91
N SER A 630 16.38 24.76 -29.42
CA SER A 630 17.35 23.67 -29.38
C SER A 630 18.60 24.08 -30.14
N GLY A 631 19.76 23.86 -29.52
CA GLY A 631 21.04 23.99 -30.21
C GLY A 631 21.29 22.90 -31.26
N ALA A 632 20.35 21.95 -31.42
CA ALA A 632 20.46 20.89 -32.40
C ALA A 632 20.22 21.41 -33.82
N SER A 633 21.14 21.07 -34.72
CA SER A 633 21.05 21.43 -36.13
C SER A 633 21.53 20.28 -36.99
N ALA A 634 21.04 20.23 -38.23
CA ALA A 634 21.44 19.24 -39.21
C ALA A 634 21.46 19.85 -40.60
N THR A 635 22.65 19.97 -41.19
CA THR A 635 22.83 20.45 -42.57
C THR A 635 23.33 19.31 -43.44
N PHE A 636 22.65 19.01 -44.53
CA PHE A 636 23.07 17.96 -45.45
C PHE A 636 24.30 18.40 -46.25
N LEU A 637 25.33 17.55 -46.26
CA LEU A 637 26.61 17.82 -46.91
C LEU A 637 26.76 17.12 -48.27
N GLY A 638 25.89 16.17 -48.58
CA GLY A 638 25.85 15.46 -49.86
C GLY A 638 25.95 13.95 -49.73
N THR A 639 26.09 13.30 -50.88
CA THR A 639 26.23 11.84 -50.99
C THR A 639 27.51 11.42 -51.68
N ASP A 640 28.04 10.27 -51.31
CA ASP A 640 29.18 9.63 -51.97
C ASP A 640 28.79 8.21 -52.39
N SER A 641 28.92 7.90 -53.68
CA SER A 641 28.67 6.56 -54.25
C SER A 641 29.92 5.90 -54.82
N THR A 642 31.10 6.53 -54.70
CA THR A 642 32.36 6.06 -55.27
C THR A 642 33.22 5.33 -54.25
N THR A 643 33.20 5.74 -52.98
CA THR A 643 33.98 5.10 -51.91
C THR A 643 33.52 3.66 -51.63
N ALA A 644 32.23 3.36 -51.88
CA ALA A 644 31.61 2.07 -51.62
C ALA A 644 31.96 1.55 -50.20
N GLY A 645 32.17 0.25 -50.01
CA GLY A 645 32.50 -0.30 -48.70
C GLY A 645 33.92 0.03 -48.18
N SER A 646 34.72 0.81 -48.92
CA SER A 646 36.14 1.08 -48.64
C SER A 646 36.35 2.33 -47.79
N TRP A 647 35.61 2.45 -46.69
CA TRP A 647 35.50 3.66 -45.87
C TRP A 647 36.79 4.16 -45.22
N ARG A 648 37.76 3.27 -44.95
CA ARG A 648 38.95 3.61 -44.18
C ARG A 648 39.78 4.68 -44.90
N GLY A 649 40.12 5.73 -44.18
CA GLY A 649 40.84 6.89 -44.71
C GLY A 649 39.93 7.97 -45.33
N VAL A 650 38.63 7.68 -45.48
CA VAL A 650 37.63 8.64 -46.03
C VAL A 650 36.56 8.98 -44.98
N TYR A 651 36.06 7.97 -44.26
CA TYR A 651 35.03 8.09 -43.23
C TYR A 651 35.51 7.48 -41.91
N GLY A 652 34.96 7.94 -40.79
CA GLY A 652 35.14 7.29 -39.49
C GLY A 652 36.49 7.51 -38.83
N ALA A 653 37.15 8.65 -39.09
CA ALA A 653 38.43 8.99 -38.46
C ALA A 653 38.28 9.00 -36.92
N ASP A 654 37.23 9.65 -36.44
CA ASP A 654 36.95 9.80 -35.02
C ASP A 654 36.27 8.56 -34.45
N GLY A 655 35.34 7.97 -35.20
CA GLY A 655 34.68 6.74 -34.81
C GLY A 655 33.73 6.17 -35.86
N TYR A 656 33.29 4.94 -35.63
CA TYR A 656 32.42 4.20 -36.51
C TYR A 656 31.66 3.10 -35.77
N ASN A 657 30.53 2.71 -36.34
CA ASN A 657 29.78 1.53 -35.98
C ASN A 657 29.37 0.82 -37.27
N ILE A 658 29.81 -0.41 -37.44
CA ILE A 658 29.55 -1.24 -38.62
C ILE A 658 28.57 -2.33 -38.21
N ALA A 659 27.47 -2.47 -38.94
CA ALA A 659 26.45 -3.47 -38.63
C ALA A 659 27.06 -4.87 -38.63
N GLN A 660 26.83 -5.62 -37.55
CA GLN A 660 27.24 -7.02 -37.36
C GLN A 660 28.75 -7.31 -37.43
N ASP A 661 29.64 -6.30 -37.43
CA ASP A 661 31.06 -6.56 -37.32
C ASP A 661 31.42 -6.92 -35.87
N ALA A 662 31.80 -8.18 -35.63
CA ALA A 662 32.18 -8.72 -34.33
C ALA A 662 33.64 -8.47 -33.95
N SER A 663 34.41 -7.79 -34.81
CA SER A 663 35.81 -7.43 -34.53
C SER A 663 35.91 -6.52 -33.30
N ALA A 664 36.92 -6.72 -32.46
CA ALA A 664 37.09 -6.03 -31.17
C ALA A 664 37.14 -4.48 -31.25
N GLY A 665 37.41 -3.91 -32.43
CA GLY A 665 37.43 -2.47 -32.68
C GLY A 665 36.08 -1.86 -33.04
N ASN A 666 35.00 -2.65 -33.10
CA ASN A 666 33.66 -2.19 -33.49
C ASN A 666 32.64 -2.35 -32.35
N PRO A 667 31.87 -1.30 -32.00
CA PRO A 667 31.97 0.08 -32.50
C PRO A 667 33.15 0.84 -31.87
N LYS A 668 33.83 1.68 -32.65
CA LYS A 668 34.74 2.71 -32.15
C LYS A 668 33.93 3.98 -31.90
N ARG A 669 33.65 4.31 -30.64
CA ARG A 669 32.86 5.51 -30.29
C ARG A 669 33.78 6.68 -29.96
N PRO A 670 33.62 7.86 -30.59
CA PRO A 670 34.34 9.05 -30.16
C PRO A 670 33.80 9.53 -28.82
N SER A 671 34.63 10.18 -28.00
CA SER A 671 34.25 10.64 -26.65
C SER A 671 33.12 11.65 -26.64
N TYR A 672 32.94 12.38 -27.75
CA TYR A 672 31.88 13.37 -27.91
C TYR A 672 30.54 12.79 -28.39
N ALA A 673 30.44 11.48 -28.68
CA ALA A 673 29.21 10.91 -29.23
C ALA A 673 28.70 9.70 -28.46
N THR A 674 27.40 9.71 -28.16
CA THR A 674 26.67 8.51 -27.77
C THR A 674 25.69 8.09 -28.87
N VAL A 675 25.55 6.77 -29.05
CA VAL A 675 24.73 6.17 -30.12
C VAL A 675 23.87 5.06 -29.56
N GLY A 676 22.56 5.11 -29.83
CA GLY A 676 21.60 4.06 -29.54
C GLY A 676 20.79 3.67 -30.77
N LEU A 677 20.48 2.39 -30.92
CA LEU A 677 19.58 1.90 -31.97
C LEU A 677 18.24 1.54 -31.33
N SER A 678 17.13 1.91 -31.98
CA SER A 678 15.78 1.53 -31.56
C SER A 678 14.97 1.03 -32.74
N ASN A 679 14.20 -0.04 -32.52
CA ASN A 679 13.42 -0.75 -33.54
C ASN A 679 14.24 -1.25 -34.74
N ALA A 680 15.56 -1.39 -34.57
CA ALA A 680 16.47 -1.90 -35.57
C ALA A 680 16.70 -3.40 -35.34
N LEU A 681 16.46 -4.20 -36.38
CA LEU A 681 16.81 -5.62 -36.43
C LEU A 681 18.13 -5.80 -37.18
N ASN A 682 18.75 -6.95 -36.98
CA ASN A 682 20.06 -7.27 -37.54
C ASN A 682 19.93 -8.28 -38.67
N TYR A 683 20.64 -8.08 -39.77
CA TYR A 683 20.72 -9.04 -40.86
C TYR A 683 22.13 -9.09 -41.48
N THR A 684 22.60 -10.29 -41.79
CA THR A 684 23.88 -10.53 -42.47
C THR A 684 23.60 -11.24 -43.77
N TRP A 685 23.87 -10.58 -44.90
CA TRP A 685 23.76 -11.20 -46.23
C TRP A 685 24.96 -12.09 -46.53
N ALA A 686 26.17 -11.65 -46.19
CA ALA A 686 27.39 -12.43 -46.37
C ALA A 686 28.38 -12.12 -45.25
N ALA A 687 28.71 -13.13 -44.44
CA ALA A 687 29.64 -13.02 -43.31
C ALA A 687 31.08 -12.70 -43.73
N SER A 688 31.44 -13.01 -44.99
CA SER A 688 32.71 -12.64 -45.62
C SER A 688 32.51 -12.52 -47.14
N THR A 689 33.13 -11.53 -47.77
CA THR A 689 33.09 -11.34 -49.22
C THR A 689 34.28 -10.49 -49.70
N THR A 690 34.59 -10.56 -51.00
CA THR A 690 35.58 -9.69 -51.67
C THR A 690 34.92 -8.52 -52.41
N ASP A 691 33.60 -8.53 -52.57
CA ASP A 691 32.83 -7.48 -53.24
C ASP A 691 33.04 -6.13 -52.53
N THR A 692 33.41 -5.11 -53.29
CA THR A 692 33.78 -3.79 -52.78
C THR A 692 32.61 -3.01 -52.19
N ARG A 693 31.37 -3.40 -52.48
CA ARG A 693 30.16 -2.83 -51.87
C ARG A 693 30.00 -3.22 -50.40
N ALA A 694 30.63 -4.30 -49.94
CA ALA A 694 30.59 -4.66 -48.53
C ALA A 694 31.57 -3.81 -47.72
N LEU A 695 31.15 -3.31 -46.56
CA LEU A 695 32.01 -2.52 -45.67
C LEU A 695 33.23 -3.34 -45.24
N ARG A 696 34.43 -2.74 -45.30
CA ARG A 696 35.62 -3.31 -44.65
C ARG A 696 35.38 -3.44 -43.15
N ASN A 697 35.74 -4.57 -42.55
CA ASN A 697 35.59 -4.75 -41.10
C ASN A 697 36.61 -3.88 -40.30
N SER A 698 36.36 -3.70 -39.01
CA SER A 698 37.20 -2.92 -38.10
C SER A 698 38.54 -3.59 -37.76
N ALA A 699 38.67 -4.91 -37.96
CA ALA A 699 39.96 -5.61 -37.94
C ALA A 699 40.80 -5.40 -39.22
N ASN A 700 40.21 -4.85 -40.29
CA ASN A 700 40.83 -4.70 -41.62
C ASN A 700 41.30 -6.02 -42.27
N THR A 701 40.67 -7.14 -41.94
CA THR A 701 41.01 -8.47 -42.45
C THR A 701 40.08 -8.95 -43.56
N GLY A 702 38.88 -8.36 -43.68
CA GLY A 702 37.82 -8.85 -44.57
C GLY A 702 36.77 -7.79 -44.87
N ARG A 703 35.75 -8.13 -45.67
CA ARG A 703 34.55 -7.31 -45.86
C ARG A 703 33.33 -8.11 -45.43
N LEU A 704 32.33 -7.39 -44.90
CA LEU A 704 31.08 -7.95 -44.37
C LEU A 704 29.90 -7.23 -45.03
N ALA A 705 28.96 -8.00 -45.58
CA ALA A 705 27.69 -7.48 -46.06
C ALA A 705 26.61 -7.72 -45.00
N ALA A 706 26.37 -6.70 -44.17
CA ALA A 706 25.38 -6.76 -43.10
C ALA A 706 24.70 -5.40 -42.89
N THR A 707 23.55 -5.39 -42.24
CA THR A 707 22.73 -4.18 -42.04
C THR A 707 21.94 -4.22 -40.74
N TRP A 708 21.64 -3.02 -40.23
CA TRP A 708 20.46 -2.77 -39.43
C TRP A 708 19.26 -2.56 -40.35
N TYR A 709 18.09 -3.11 -40.00
CA TYR A 709 16.88 -2.94 -40.82
C TYR A 709 15.60 -2.81 -40.01
N GLY A 710 14.56 -2.27 -40.64
CA GLY A 710 13.20 -2.21 -40.09
C GLY A 710 12.15 -2.37 -41.20
N GLY A 711 11.07 -3.11 -40.93
CA GLY A 711 10.02 -3.36 -41.92
C GLY A 711 9.26 -2.09 -42.35
N GLY A 712 9.06 -1.16 -41.42
CA GLY A 712 8.50 0.17 -41.69
C GLY A 712 9.54 1.28 -41.49
N SER A 713 10.08 1.36 -40.27
CA SER A 713 11.15 2.30 -39.93
C SER A 713 11.96 1.78 -38.75
N PHE A 714 13.17 2.30 -38.58
CA PHE A 714 13.96 2.20 -37.35
C PHE A 714 14.68 3.53 -37.08
N SER A 715 15.23 3.69 -35.88
CA SER A 715 15.89 4.93 -35.48
C SER A 715 17.30 4.70 -34.95
N ILE A 716 18.16 5.67 -35.23
CA ILE A 716 19.52 5.78 -34.69
C ILE A 716 19.56 7.09 -33.88
N ASN A 717 19.61 6.98 -32.56
CA ASN A 717 19.75 8.12 -31.66
C ASN A 717 21.23 8.50 -31.58
N VAL A 718 21.56 9.75 -31.88
CA VAL A 718 22.92 10.30 -31.84
C VAL A 718 22.91 11.54 -30.96
N ASN A 719 23.64 11.50 -29.85
CA ASN A 719 23.83 12.66 -28.98
C ASN A 719 25.29 13.10 -28.99
N LEU A 720 25.55 14.28 -29.57
CA LEU A 720 26.85 14.93 -29.63
C LEU A 720 27.00 15.88 -28.44
N THR A 721 27.83 15.51 -27.48
CA THR A 721 27.83 16.07 -26.12
C THR A 721 28.77 17.26 -25.92
N ASP A 722 29.64 17.55 -26.88
CA ASP A 722 30.63 18.64 -26.78
C ASP A 722 30.09 19.99 -27.29
N GLY A 723 28.82 20.03 -27.73
CA GLY A 723 28.17 21.24 -28.22
C GLY A 723 28.66 21.71 -29.59
N GLN A 724 29.52 20.93 -30.26
CA GLN A 724 30.02 21.25 -31.61
C GLN A 724 29.26 20.50 -32.69
N ALA A 725 29.38 21.00 -33.91
CA ALA A 725 28.87 20.32 -35.09
C ALA A 725 29.93 19.32 -35.61
N HIS A 726 29.54 18.08 -35.82
CA HIS A 726 30.40 16.99 -36.31
C HIS A 726 29.86 16.43 -37.61
N LYS A 727 30.75 15.90 -38.46
CA LYS A 727 30.31 15.24 -39.69
C LYS A 727 29.89 13.81 -39.36
N VAL A 728 28.59 13.54 -39.46
CA VAL A 728 28.00 12.22 -39.26
C VAL A 728 27.57 11.65 -40.61
N SER A 729 28.02 10.45 -40.93
CA SER A 729 27.73 9.79 -42.20
C SER A 729 27.09 8.42 -42.01
N LEU A 730 26.06 8.13 -42.79
CA LEU A 730 25.43 6.80 -42.86
C LEU A 730 25.80 6.11 -44.16
N TYR A 731 26.05 4.80 -44.11
CA TYR A 731 26.23 3.96 -45.28
C TYR A 731 25.02 3.03 -45.47
N ALA A 732 24.38 3.08 -46.64
CA ALA A 732 23.31 2.18 -47.02
C ALA A 732 23.71 1.38 -48.28
N VAL A 733 23.38 0.09 -48.31
CA VAL A 733 23.59 -0.77 -49.50
C VAL A 733 22.38 -1.68 -49.73
N ASP A 734 21.86 -1.69 -50.96
CA ASP A 734 20.80 -2.61 -51.40
C ASP A 734 21.46 -3.88 -51.93
N TRP A 735 22.03 -4.68 -51.02
CA TRP A 735 22.95 -5.77 -51.34
C TRP A 735 22.34 -6.86 -52.24
N ASP A 736 21.12 -7.29 -51.89
CA ASP A 736 20.34 -8.35 -52.55
C ASP A 736 19.44 -7.80 -53.68
N ASN A 737 19.61 -6.52 -54.04
CA ASN A 737 19.04 -5.91 -55.24
C ASN A 737 17.50 -5.80 -55.26
N GLN A 738 16.86 -5.68 -54.10
CA GLN A 738 15.40 -5.71 -53.95
C GLN A 738 14.71 -4.35 -54.22
N GLY A 739 15.45 -3.34 -54.69
CA GLY A 739 14.87 -2.06 -55.10
C GLY A 739 14.45 -1.19 -53.93
N ARG A 740 15.22 -1.20 -52.84
CA ARG A 740 14.94 -0.42 -51.64
C ARG A 740 15.00 1.09 -51.93
N ASN A 741 14.03 1.81 -51.36
CA ASN A 741 13.97 3.26 -51.34
C ASN A 741 13.49 3.68 -49.94
N GLU A 742 14.16 4.65 -49.34
CA GLU A 742 13.90 5.06 -47.97
C GLU A 742 14.14 6.56 -47.76
N THR A 743 13.47 7.13 -46.75
CA THR A 743 13.72 8.48 -46.27
C THR A 743 14.52 8.43 -44.97
N ILE A 744 15.52 9.30 -44.86
CA ILE A 744 16.32 9.54 -43.67
C ILE A 744 15.97 10.92 -43.14
N GLN A 745 15.35 10.98 -41.96
CA GLN A 745 15.00 12.22 -41.28
C GLN A 745 15.92 12.43 -40.08
N ILE A 746 16.50 13.62 -39.96
CA ILE A 746 17.21 14.07 -38.76
C ILE A 746 16.23 14.88 -37.93
N ILE A 747 15.91 14.41 -36.73
CA ILE A 747 14.87 14.96 -35.87
C ILE A 747 15.52 15.44 -34.59
N ASP A 748 15.26 16.68 -34.21
CA ASP A 748 15.66 17.20 -32.91
C ASP A 748 14.97 16.40 -31.80
N ASN A 749 15.76 15.76 -30.93
CA ASN A 749 15.20 14.92 -29.88
C ASN A 749 14.53 15.72 -28.76
N ALA A 750 14.84 17.02 -28.62
CA ALA A 750 14.23 17.90 -27.63
C ALA A 750 12.87 18.44 -28.10
N THR A 751 12.79 18.91 -29.35
CA THR A 751 11.58 19.57 -29.87
C THR A 751 10.70 18.67 -30.75
N GLY A 752 11.23 17.55 -31.23
CA GLY A 752 10.57 16.69 -32.21
C GLY A 752 10.52 17.27 -33.62
N ASN A 753 11.14 18.43 -33.86
CA ASN A 753 11.18 19.05 -35.18
C ASN A 753 12.09 18.27 -36.13
N VAL A 754 11.63 18.09 -37.37
CA VAL A 754 12.47 17.55 -38.45
C VAL A 754 13.43 18.65 -38.90
N LEU A 755 14.72 18.45 -38.65
CA LEU A 755 15.80 19.37 -39.01
C LEU A 755 16.24 19.20 -40.47
N ASN A 756 16.25 17.97 -40.96
CA ASN A 756 16.58 17.66 -42.35
C ASN A 756 15.90 16.35 -42.79
N THR A 757 15.56 16.21 -44.07
CA THR A 757 15.05 14.96 -44.66
C THR A 757 15.73 14.72 -46.00
N GLN A 758 16.22 13.51 -46.22
CA GLN A 758 16.75 13.05 -47.50
C GLN A 758 16.06 11.77 -47.93
N THR A 759 15.81 11.62 -49.24
CA THR A 759 15.37 10.34 -49.82
C THR A 759 16.57 9.68 -50.48
N VAL A 760 16.78 8.39 -50.20
CA VAL A 760 17.86 7.60 -50.79
C VAL A 760 17.28 6.41 -51.56
N SER A 761 17.69 6.33 -52.82
CA SER A 761 17.36 5.27 -53.77
C SER A 761 18.58 4.94 -54.62
N GLY A 762 18.52 3.82 -55.37
CA GLY A 762 19.59 3.43 -56.29
C GLY A 762 20.92 3.06 -55.63
N PHE A 763 20.92 2.72 -54.33
CA PHE A 763 22.12 2.45 -53.54
C PHE A 763 22.58 0.97 -53.61
N ARG A 764 22.39 0.32 -54.77
CA ARG A 764 22.84 -1.06 -55.05
C ARG A 764 24.37 -1.20 -54.96
N GLY A 765 25.10 -0.16 -55.37
CA GLY A 765 26.56 -0.04 -55.25
C GLY A 765 27.04 0.40 -53.87
N GLY A 766 26.11 0.68 -52.95
CA GLY A 766 26.39 1.33 -51.69
C GLY A 766 26.50 2.85 -51.80
N LYS A 767 26.02 3.57 -50.78
CA LYS A 767 25.97 5.03 -50.78
C LYS A 767 26.15 5.58 -49.37
N TYR A 768 27.00 6.60 -49.24
CA TYR A 768 27.06 7.43 -48.05
C TYR A 768 26.13 8.63 -48.18
N LEU A 769 25.53 9.00 -47.05
CA LEU A 769 24.87 10.28 -46.83
C LEU A 769 25.52 10.95 -45.64
N SER A 770 25.94 12.21 -45.79
CA SER A 770 26.66 12.95 -44.76
C SER A 770 25.90 14.20 -44.33
N TRP A 771 25.91 14.48 -43.03
CA TRP A 771 25.38 15.70 -42.44
C TRP A 771 26.41 16.34 -41.51
N SER A 772 26.37 17.66 -41.40
CA SER A 772 26.92 18.38 -40.25
C SER A 772 25.82 18.41 -39.20
N ILE A 773 26.02 17.69 -38.09
CA ILE A 773 25.04 17.54 -37.01
C ILE A 773 25.59 18.15 -35.73
N LYS A 774 24.75 18.90 -35.00
CA LYS A 774 25.03 19.37 -33.64
C LYS A 774 23.94 18.89 -32.69
N GLY A 775 24.29 18.60 -31.44
CA GLY A 775 23.35 18.31 -30.36
C GLY A 775 22.76 16.89 -30.37
N ASN A 776 21.59 16.74 -29.76
CA ASN A 776 20.90 15.46 -29.58
C ASN A 776 19.81 15.26 -30.63
N VAL A 777 20.03 14.30 -31.54
CA VAL A 777 19.12 14.02 -32.66
C VAL A 777 18.72 12.55 -32.74
N THR A 778 17.53 12.32 -33.27
CA THR A 778 17.09 11.02 -33.76
C THR A 778 17.21 10.99 -35.28
N ILE A 779 17.98 10.04 -35.82
CA ILE A 779 18.01 9.74 -37.25
C ILE A 779 16.99 8.64 -37.52
N LYS A 780 15.84 8.98 -38.08
CA LYS A 780 14.77 8.04 -38.41
C LYS A 780 14.89 7.59 -39.87
N VAL A 781 15.06 6.30 -40.09
CA VAL A 781 15.14 5.67 -41.41
C VAL A 781 13.80 4.99 -41.69
N THR A 782 13.09 5.44 -42.71
CA THR A 782 11.72 4.99 -43.02
C THR A 782 11.64 4.46 -44.45
N ARG A 783 11.07 3.27 -44.61
CA ARG A 783 10.84 2.65 -45.90
C ARG A 783 9.84 3.46 -46.72
N VAL A 784 10.22 3.79 -47.95
CA VAL A 784 9.34 4.37 -48.97
C VAL A 784 8.82 3.26 -49.89
N SER A 785 9.71 2.42 -50.41
CA SER A 785 9.37 1.25 -51.23
C SER A 785 10.43 0.14 -51.12
N GLY A 786 10.11 -1.05 -51.64
CA GLY A 786 10.92 -2.26 -51.44
C GLY A 786 10.58 -3.00 -50.14
N PRO A 787 11.39 -3.98 -49.70
CA PRO A 787 11.02 -4.87 -48.60
C PRO A 787 11.19 -4.27 -47.19
N ASN A 788 12.21 -3.43 -46.97
CA ASN A 788 12.55 -2.86 -45.65
C ASN A 788 13.49 -1.64 -45.82
N ALA A 789 13.63 -0.84 -44.76
CA ALA A 789 14.65 0.20 -44.65
C ALA A 789 15.96 -0.38 -44.09
N VAL A 790 17.14 0.07 -44.57
CA VAL A 790 18.45 -0.54 -44.29
C VAL A 790 19.59 0.49 -44.12
N VAL A 791 20.40 0.34 -43.07
CA VAL A 791 21.69 1.04 -42.91
C VAL A 791 22.76 0.05 -42.44
N SER A 792 23.90 0.05 -43.12
CA SER A 792 25.01 -0.88 -42.89
C SER A 792 26.13 -0.29 -42.04
N GLY A 793 26.21 1.04 -41.88
CA GLY A 793 27.20 1.65 -40.99
C GLY A 793 26.93 3.12 -40.66
N LEU A 794 27.50 3.57 -39.55
CA LEU A 794 27.48 4.94 -39.04
C LEU A 794 28.93 5.38 -38.79
N PHE A 795 29.30 6.59 -39.23
CA PHE A 795 30.67 7.10 -39.20
C PHE A 795 30.72 8.54 -38.67
N PHE A 796 31.75 8.84 -37.88
CA PHE A 796 32.04 10.14 -37.27
C PHE A 796 33.38 10.69 -37.76
N ASN A 797 33.41 11.97 -38.09
CA ASN A 797 34.54 12.68 -38.69
C ASN A 797 34.61 14.13 -38.25
#